data_AF-A0A4R4ZT90-F1
#
_entry.id   AF-A0A4R4ZT90-F1
#
_cell.length_a   1.000
_cell.length_b   1.000
_cell.length_c   1.000
_cell.angle_alpha   90.00
_cell.angle_beta   90.00
_cell.angle_gamma   90.00
#
_symmetry.space_group_name_H-M   'P 1'
#
loop_
_entity.id
_entity.type
_entity.pdbx_description
1 polymer ?
#
loop_
_entity_poly.entity_id
_entity_poly.type
_entity_poly.pdbx_seq_one_letter_code
_entity_poly.pdbx_strand_id
1 'polypeptide(L)'
;MGDISRHRDIFLFTRETVPAAVLDNAKLTADDLTYLELGNYLTDVSQFRDPVTYIFAKQRIWREFVIPAVQDKTQLLRGLAALGAGAGLAASQYLKTLTSGTAADVIEGSGIGVAAIGGVLALLPSDTYAGLSGADTWIDTLLGMPIERTPGVARDDAKHYGYLGEFFRLFIEGTTHLLFAQDVTHRVDGPWGSIKPIPANRVDEVYSEFFTQYYPHEHTDQPPYVWDASKRPANKLYQASRRQATLTDGEVGVMNAVDAHYVAYLAEGLAGIEDDWRVLKRDDQAGRQRLLVRTGKLLHGVEDWFFHSNVVELLELRSCRPAQVEGESDDAFLQRFVNDVAKRRPEFVAAQPAELVRLKRKLFRRLRYPAYEAGGKTQTAGVVSKTRMSTPSLRHAYPAFPSAQDTAHTLLHALENLEQRLVGKPGEVPPWAKETLEQYNLEALGGLAQPLVTAATTPKLRESIPLVLTLLSDDERRRLAANVAPEHWPLQPGTAAPRRTVKETELELQLKRHAAALEPRLQDDGNTESNYDQFVRFLVKRGRLNAKGRDALLAAFAIDRKAEQLPTEAPGAGGFLLQFAVADLQKLLAEGNSKSAELDQRASSVFALESDNGAFNEIVGSHSLMSKDTLTSVPFFEDARVLASVASSTVFTILLQQIAVPKADRRLAWEEVLHHLIRFPPSNGGWERRALAQYAPERKIPRYADLPEFARLVDSAMHPVSKQPKPSQSKRADLEERYRRLETELSRYRYP
;
A
#
# COMPACT_ATOMS: atom_id res chain seq x y z
N MET A 1 -1.80 -0.12 3.06
CA MET A 1 -1.90 0.56 1.76
C MET A 1 -2.89 -0.29 0.94
N GLY A 2 -4.16 -0.17 1.33
CA GLY A 2 -5.33 -0.90 0.83
C GLY A 2 -6.53 -0.31 1.58
N ASP A 3 -7.76 -0.31 1.04
CA ASP A 3 -8.90 0.13 1.84
C ASP A 3 -9.21 -0.98 2.87
N ILE A 4 -8.52 -0.92 4.02
CA ILE A 4 -8.71 -1.78 5.21
C ILE A 4 -10.20 -1.94 5.54
N SER A 5 -10.98 -0.90 5.23
CA SER A 5 -12.41 -0.91 5.48
C SER A 5 -13.20 -1.85 4.59
N ARG A 6 -12.72 -2.19 3.38
CA ARG A 6 -13.40 -3.14 2.49
C ARG A 6 -13.21 -4.56 2.96
N HIS A 7 -11.98 -4.92 3.30
CA HIS A 7 -11.67 -6.20 3.90
C HIS A 7 -12.47 -6.39 5.21
N ARG A 8 -12.53 -5.34 6.03
CA ARG A 8 -13.45 -5.28 7.18
C ARG A 8 -14.92 -5.48 6.80
N ASP A 9 -15.42 -4.82 5.76
CA ASP A 9 -16.83 -4.98 5.33
C ASP A 9 -17.12 -6.42 4.84
N ILE A 10 -16.16 -7.07 4.18
CA ILE A 10 -16.22 -8.48 3.79
C ILE A 10 -16.18 -9.40 5.02
N PHE A 11 -15.34 -9.08 6.00
CA PHE A 11 -15.33 -9.76 7.28
C PHE A 11 -16.68 -9.66 7.99
N LEU A 12 -17.27 -8.47 8.06
CA LEU A 12 -18.58 -8.26 8.70
C LEU A 12 -19.66 -9.11 8.01
N PHE A 13 -19.67 -9.13 6.67
CA PHE A 13 -20.52 -10.03 5.91
C PHE A 13 -20.26 -11.51 6.23
N THR A 14 -18.99 -11.92 6.28
CA THR A 14 -18.61 -13.31 6.61
C THR A 14 -19.09 -13.69 8.00
N ARG A 15 -18.87 -12.84 9.01
CA ARG A 15 -19.34 -13.01 10.39
C ARG A 15 -20.85 -13.18 10.48
N GLU A 16 -21.61 -12.39 9.71
CA GLU A 16 -23.08 -12.43 9.72
C GLU A 16 -23.68 -13.63 8.99
N THR A 17 -22.93 -14.22 8.04
CA THR A 17 -23.46 -15.24 7.15
C THR A 17 -23.07 -16.67 7.52
N VAL A 18 -22.02 -16.86 8.32
CA VAL A 18 -21.67 -18.17 8.86
C VAL A 18 -22.74 -18.61 9.88
N PRO A 19 -23.39 -19.77 9.70
CA PRO A 19 -24.40 -20.24 10.63
C PRO A 19 -23.83 -20.51 12.03
N ALA A 20 -24.55 -20.11 13.08
CA ALA A 20 -24.15 -20.34 14.48
C ALA A 20 -23.83 -21.82 14.77
N ALA A 21 -24.64 -22.75 14.23
CA ALA A 21 -24.39 -24.19 14.37
C ALA A 21 -23.05 -24.64 13.79
N VAL A 22 -22.55 -23.99 12.72
CA VAL A 22 -21.24 -24.30 12.14
C VAL A 22 -20.12 -23.83 13.07
N LEU A 23 -20.26 -22.65 13.68
CA LEU A 23 -19.33 -22.13 14.68
C LEU A 23 -19.30 -23.02 15.94
N ASP A 24 -20.47 -23.38 16.48
CA ASP A 24 -20.60 -24.21 17.68
C ASP A 24 -19.93 -25.60 17.50
N ASN A 25 -20.05 -26.16 16.29
CA ASN A 25 -19.41 -27.42 15.95
C ASN A 25 -17.89 -27.27 15.82
N ALA A 26 -17.40 -26.14 15.30
CA ALA A 26 -15.98 -25.79 15.27
C ALA A 26 -15.42 -25.34 16.64
N LYS A 27 -16.27 -25.26 17.67
CA LYS A 27 -15.97 -24.75 19.02
C LYS A 27 -15.52 -23.29 18.98
N LEU A 28 -16.28 -22.50 18.24
CA LEU A 28 -16.12 -21.06 18.10
C LEU A 28 -17.42 -20.37 18.48
N THR A 29 -17.30 -19.11 18.88
CA THR A 29 -18.39 -18.16 18.99
C THR A 29 -18.27 -17.12 17.90
N ALA A 30 -19.33 -16.34 17.65
CA ALA A 30 -19.26 -15.18 16.75
C ALA A 30 -18.19 -14.16 17.20
N ASP A 31 -17.89 -14.12 18.50
CA ASP A 31 -16.91 -13.22 19.10
C ASP A 31 -15.47 -13.62 18.78
N ASP A 32 -15.20 -14.93 18.65
CA ASP A 32 -13.88 -15.42 18.25
C ASP A 32 -13.53 -14.97 16.82
N LEU A 33 -14.52 -14.61 15.99
CA LEU A 33 -14.26 -14.13 14.63
C LEU A 33 -13.52 -12.78 14.61
N THR A 34 -13.42 -12.04 15.72
CA THR A 34 -12.51 -10.89 15.79
C THR A 34 -11.06 -11.28 15.47
N TYR A 35 -10.62 -12.49 15.82
CA TYR A 35 -9.27 -12.96 15.48
C TYR A 35 -9.09 -13.18 13.96
N LEU A 36 -10.17 -13.49 13.24
CA LEU A 36 -10.16 -13.55 11.78
C LEU A 36 -9.90 -12.17 11.18
N GLU A 37 -10.64 -11.15 11.64
CA GLU A 37 -10.45 -9.76 11.20
C GLU A 37 -9.08 -9.22 11.59
N LEU A 38 -8.58 -9.55 12.78
CA LEU A 38 -7.24 -9.13 13.20
C LEU A 38 -6.17 -9.69 12.25
N GLY A 39 -6.30 -10.93 11.78
CA GLY A 39 -5.42 -11.49 10.74
C GLY A 39 -5.51 -10.74 9.41
N ASN A 40 -6.72 -10.39 8.98
CA ASN A 40 -6.96 -9.62 7.76
C ASN A 40 -6.33 -8.21 7.86
N TYR A 41 -6.65 -7.47 8.92
CA TYR A 41 -6.07 -6.17 9.25
C TYR A 41 -4.53 -6.18 9.29
N LEU A 42 -3.93 -7.17 9.97
CA LEU A 42 -2.48 -7.28 10.07
C LEU A 42 -1.81 -7.53 8.71
N THR A 43 -2.50 -8.19 7.77
CA THR A 43 -2.01 -8.39 6.40
C THR A 43 -1.92 -7.06 5.66
N ASP A 44 -3.02 -6.29 5.67
CA ASP A 44 -3.10 -4.95 5.06
C ASP A 44 -2.00 -3.98 5.52
N VAL A 45 -1.70 -3.99 6.82
CA VAL A 45 -0.73 -3.06 7.42
C VAL A 45 0.70 -3.62 7.42
N SER A 46 0.89 -4.92 7.14
CA SER A 46 2.23 -5.53 7.07
C SER A 46 3.05 -5.03 5.88
N GLN A 47 2.41 -4.41 4.88
CA GLN A 47 3.07 -3.72 3.76
C GLN A 47 4.10 -2.67 4.21
N PHE A 48 3.94 -2.08 5.40
CA PHE A 48 4.93 -1.16 5.97
C PHE A 48 6.22 -1.85 6.45
N ARG A 49 6.29 -3.18 6.43
CA ARG A 49 7.49 -3.98 6.74
C ARG A 49 8.04 -4.72 5.52
N ASP A 50 7.80 -4.18 4.32
CA ASP A 50 8.37 -4.66 3.07
C ASP A 50 9.77 -4.06 2.84
N PRO A 51 10.86 -4.84 2.99
CA PRO A 51 12.23 -4.36 2.77
C PRO A 51 12.56 -4.18 1.29
N VAL A 52 11.90 -4.88 0.37
CA VAL A 52 12.09 -4.67 -1.07
C VAL A 52 11.54 -3.28 -1.43
N THR A 53 10.38 -2.92 -0.88
CA THR A 53 9.82 -1.57 -0.95
C THR A 53 10.77 -0.54 -0.32
N TYR A 54 11.41 -0.84 0.81
CA TYR A 54 12.42 0.07 1.39
C TYR A 54 13.67 0.21 0.53
N ILE A 55 14.17 -0.86 -0.08
CA ILE A 55 15.26 -0.78 -1.06
C ILE A 55 14.88 0.12 -2.23
N PHE A 56 13.62 0.06 -2.70
CA PHE A 56 13.11 0.96 -3.75
C PHE A 56 13.04 2.41 -3.28
N ALA A 57 12.55 2.65 -2.06
CA ALA A 57 12.45 3.99 -1.48
C ALA A 57 13.83 4.65 -1.40
N LYS A 58 14.85 3.92 -0.93
CA LYS A 58 16.24 4.40 -0.94
C LYS A 58 16.73 4.79 -2.34
N GLN A 59 16.33 4.06 -3.40
CA GLN A 59 16.81 4.31 -4.78
C GLN A 59 16.24 5.61 -5.29
N ARG A 60 14.97 5.81 -4.99
CA ARG A 60 14.26 7.04 -5.29
C ARG A 60 14.86 8.22 -4.53
N ILE A 61 15.12 8.07 -3.22
CA ILE A 61 15.73 9.13 -2.40
C ILE A 61 17.07 9.58 -2.97
N TRP A 62 17.94 8.64 -3.30
CA TRP A 62 19.23 8.95 -3.95
C TRP A 62 19.05 9.72 -5.26
N ARG A 63 18.16 9.25 -6.13
CA ARG A 63 17.90 9.84 -7.45
C ARG A 63 17.27 11.23 -7.39
N GLU A 64 16.25 11.39 -6.57
CA GLU A 64 15.34 12.54 -6.61
C GLU A 64 15.72 13.62 -5.59
N PHE A 65 16.46 13.24 -4.53
CA PHE A 65 16.79 14.16 -3.44
C PHE A 65 18.28 14.38 -3.31
N VAL A 66 19.08 13.31 -3.22
CA VAL A 66 20.52 13.45 -2.95
C VAL A 66 21.27 13.96 -4.17
N ILE A 67 21.12 13.31 -5.34
CA ILE A 67 21.83 13.72 -6.56
C ILE A 67 21.51 15.17 -6.97
N PRO A 68 20.23 15.61 -7.01
CA PRO A 68 19.92 16.99 -7.40
C PRO A 68 20.43 18.03 -6.38
N ALA A 69 20.37 17.75 -5.08
CA ALA A 69 20.89 18.64 -4.05
C ALA A 69 22.42 18.80 -4.13
N VAL A 70 23.13 17.72 -4.47
CA VAL A 70 24.59 17.74 -4.70
C VAL A 70 24.96 18.45 -6.01
N GLN A 71 24.09 18.40 -7.03
CA GLN A 71 24.28 19.09 -8.31
C GLN A 71 24.06 20.61 -8.23
N ASP A 72 23.36 21.11 -7.22
CA ASP A 72 23.28 22.55 -6.94
C ASP A 72 24.61 23.03 -6.36
N LYS A 73 25.55 23.32 -7.28
CA LYS A 73 26.96 23.69 -7.04
C LYS A 73 27.16 24.73 -5.93
N THR A 74 26.17 25.57 -5.65
CA THR A 74 26.24 26.65 -4.66
C THR A 74 26.16 26.15 -3.21
N GLN A 75 25.43 25.06 -2.94
CA GLN A 75 25.39 24.45 -1.60
C GLN A 75 26.59 23.54 -1.35
N LEU A 76 27.01 22.78 -2.38
CA LEU A 76 28.23 21.96 -2.31
C LEU A 76 29.49 22.82 -2.06
N LEU A 77 29.61 23.99 -2.72
CA LEU A 77 30.71 24.94 -2.49
C LEU A 77 30.65 25.58 -1.09
N ARG A 78 29.45 25.79 -0.52
CA ARG A 78 29.30 26.30 0.87
C ARG A 78 29.64 25.24 1.92
N GLY A 79 29.24 23.99 1.70
CA GLY A 79 29.64 22.85 2.54
C GLY A 79 31.14 22.56 2.47
N LEU A 80 31.74 22.64 1.28
CA LEU A 80 33.18 22.50 1.09
C LEU A 80 33.98 23.68 1.68
N ALA A 81 33.45 24.90 1.64
CA ALA A 81 34.07 26.06 2.30
C ALA A 81 34.00 25.96 3.84
N ALA A 82 32.93 25.37 4.40
CA ALA A 82 32.80 25.11 5.84
C ALA A 82 33.71 23.95 6.32
N LEU A 83 33.99 22.96 5.46
CA LEU A 83 34.90 21.83 5.75
C LEU A 83 36.39 22.13 5.45
N GLY A 84 36.67 23.26 4.78
CA GLY A 84 38.02 23.72 4.44
C GLY A 84 38.93 24.05 5.63
N ALA A 85 38.42 24.06 6.86
CA ALA A 85 39.24 24.23 8.07
C ALA A 85 39.89 22.92 8.56
N GLY A 86 39.41 21.74 8.14
CA GLY A 86 39.84 20.44 8.69
C GLY A 86 40.57 19.49 7.74
N ALA A 87 40.40 19.62 6.42
CA ALA A 87 40.86 18.63 5.43
C ALA A 87 42.16 18.99 4.67
N GLY A 88 42.90 20.03 5.09
CA GLY A 88 44.10 20.50 4.38
C GLY A 88 45.27 19.50 4.33
N LEU A 89 45.28 18.48 5.20
CA LEU A 89 46.39 17.52 5.29
C LEU A 89 46.25 16.32 4.34
N ALA A 90 45.04 15.81 4.13
CA ALA A 90 44.82 14.63 3.28
C ALA A 90 44.91 14.96 1.78
N ALA A 91 44.38 16.12 1.38
CA ALA A 91 44.45 16.58 -0.01
C ALA A 91 45.89 16.92 -0.43
N SER A 92 46.72 17.47 0.46
CA SER A 92 48.12 17.76 0.14
C SER A 92 48.97 16.50 -0.03
N GLN A 93 48.70 15.43 0.72
CA GLN A 93 49.40 14.14 0.59
C GLN A 93 49.06 13.42 -0.73
N TYR A 94 47.81 13.53 -1.19
CA TYR A 94 47.37 12.96 -2.46
C TYR A 94 47.88 13.77 -3.67
N LEU A 95 47.97 15.10 -3.57
CA LEU A 95 48.59 15.94 -4.60
C LEU A 95 50.11 15.70 -4.69
N LYS A 96 50.78 15.48 -3.56
CA LYS A 96 52.23 15.21 -3.48
C LYS A 96 52.63 13.85 -4.08
N THR A 97 51.70 12.93 -4.26
CA THR A 97 51.92 11.64 -4.92
C THR A 97 51.69 11.70 -6.44
N LEU A 98 50.97 12.72 -6.93
CA LEU A 98 50.65 12.91 -8.35
C LEU A 98 51.63 13.85 -9.08
N THR A 99 52.29 14.76 -8.37
CA THR A 99 53.27 15.68 -8.97
C THR A 99 54.65 15.40 -8.37
N SER A 100 55.53 14.73 -9.11
CA SER A 100 56.90 14.41 -8.69
C SER A 100 57.84 15.64 -8.66
N GLY A 101 57.37 16.79 -8.17
CA GLY A 101 58.07 18.07 -8.15
C GLY A 101 58.16 18.67 -6.75
N THR A 102 59.23 19.43 -6.50
CA THR A 102 59.54 20.03 -5.20
C THR A 102 58.52 21.08 -4.75
N ALA A 103 58.41 21.28 -3.42
CA ALA A 103 57.40 22.10 -2.74
C ALA A 103 57.28 23.58 -3.18
N ALA A 104 58.18 24.09 -4.01
CA ALA A 104 58.15 25.46 -4.51
C ALA A 104 57.11 25.70 -5.63
N ASP A 105 56.72 24.67 -6.39
CA ASP A 105 55.78 24.82 -7.52
C ASP A 105 54.31 24.94 -7.06
N VAL A 106 54.02 24.71 -5.78
CA VAL A 106 52.65 24.74 -5.22
C VAL A 106 52.20 26.16 -4.89
N ILE A 107 53.13 27.10 -4.67
CA ILE A 107 52.78 28.44 -4.17
C ILE A 107 52.32 29.36 -5.33
N GLU A 108 52.86 29.19 -6.53
CA GLU A 108 52.52 30.02 -7.70
C GLU A 108 51.23 29.56 -8.42
N GLY A 109 50.67 28.40 -8.06
CA GLY A 109 49.41 27.86 -8.62
C GLY A 109 48.13 28.17 -7.81
N SER A 110 48.23 28.92 -6.70
CA SER A 110 47.11 29.16 -5.78
C SER A 110 45.97 30.01 -6.37
N GLY A 111 46.22 30.77 -7.45
CA GLY A 111 45.20 31.54 -8.17
C GLY A 111 44.39 30.76 -9.20
N ILE A 112 44.88 29.60 -9.67
CA ILE A 112 44.23 28.78 -10.72
C ILE A 112 43.60 27.50 -10.12
N GLY A 113 43.94 27.15 -8.87
CA GLY A 113 43.53 25.91 -8.22
C GLY A 113 42.02 25.72 -8.06
N VAL A 114 41.20 26.76 -7.85
CA VAL A 114 39.75 26.58 -7.59
C VAL A 114 38.99 26.21 -8.88
N ALA A 115 39.37 26.76 -10.03
CA ALA A 115 38.76 26.43 -11.31
C ALA A 115 39.22 25.05 -11.82
N ALA A 116 40.49 24.70 -11.61
CA ALA A 116 41.02 23.37 -11.95
C ALA A 116 40.43 22.27 -11.04
N ILE A 117 40.24 22.53 -9.74
CA ILE A 117 39.55 21.62 -8.82
C ILE A 117 38.08 21.46 -9.22
N GLY A 118 37.38 22.53 -9.61
CA GLY A 118 36.01 22.44 -10.13
C GLY A 118 35.88 21.62 -11.43
N GLY A 119 36.88 21.68 -12.30
CA GLY A 119 36.96 20.88 -13.53
C GLY A 119 37.31 19.41 -13.28
N VAL A 120 38.22 19.12 -12.35
CA VAL A 120 38.58 17.75 -11.95
C VAL A 120 37.45 17.08 -11.19
N LEU A 121 36.76 17.81 -10.30
CA LEU A 121 35.55 17.35 -9.62
C LEU A 121 34.45 17.04 -10.66
N ALA A 122 34.17 17.93 -11.62
CA ALA A 122 33.16 17.67 -12.67
C ALA A 122 33.46 16.43 -13.55
N LEU A 123 34.69 15.90 -13.52
CA LEU A 123 35.14 14.70 -14.23
C LEU A 123 35.18 13.44 -13.34
N LEU A 124 34.96 13.57 -12.03
CA LEU A 124 34.86 12.40 -11.15
C LEU A 124 33.54 11.67 -11.41
N PRO A 125 33.54 10.31 -11.43
CA PRO A 125 32.31 9.54 -11.41
C PRO A 125 31.42 9.99 -10.25
N SER A 126 30.10 10.07 -10.47
CA SER A 126 29.07 10.39 -9.46
C SER A 126 29.28 9.67 -8.13
N ASP A 127 29.85 8.47 -8.22
CA ASP A 127 30.14 7.51 -7.18
C ASP A 127 31.18 8.02 -6.15
N THR A 128 31.94 9.07 -6.49
CA THR A 128 32.94 9.69 -5.60
C THR A 128 32.31 10.73 -4.66
N TYR A 129 31.12 11.23 -4.98
CA TYR A 129 30.44 12.28 -4.22
C TYR A 129 29.59 11.75 -3.06
N ALA A 130 29.10 10.51 -3.19
CA ALA A 130 28.24 9.87 -2.19
C ALA A 130 28.94 9.65 -0.84
N GLY A 131 30.27 9.50 -0.84
CA GLY A 131 31.07 9.33 0.38
C GLY A 131 31.31 10.60 1.20
N LEU A 132 30.94 11.79 0.71
CA LEU A 132 31.38 13.07 1.30
C LEU A 132 30.33 13.80 2.18
N SER A 133 29.09 13.32 2.30
CA SER A 133 28.01 14.03 3.02
C SER A 133 27.19 13.21 4.04
N GLY A 134 27.55 11.95 4.34
CA GLY A 134 26.82 11.14 5.33
C GLY A 134 25.41 10.72 4.91
N ALA A 135 24.99 11.01 3.67
CA ALA A 135 23.66 10.69 3.13
C ALA A 135 23.38 9.18 3.16
N ASP A 136 24.34 8.32 2.80
CA ASP A 136 24.20 6.87 2.90
C ASP A 136 23.96 6.41 4.34
N THR A 137 24.68 7.01 5.30
CA THR A 137 24.50 6.70 6.73
C THR A 137 23.12 7.11 7.21
N TRP A 138 22.61 8.28 6.79
CA TRP A 138 21.24 8.70 7.12
C TRP A 138 20.19 7.80 6.46
N ILE A 139 20.33 7.50 5.16
CA ILE A 139 19.42 6.61 4.43
C ILE A 139 19.38 5.22 5.06
N ASP A 140 20.54 4.64 5.39
CA ASP A 140 20.60 3.33 6.03
C ASP A 140 20.13 3.37 7.50
N THR A 141 20.26 4.49 8.19
CA THR A 141 19.71 4.64 9.55
C THR A 141 18.19 4.80 9.52
N LEU A 142 17.64 5.56 8.57
CA LEU A 142 16.21 5.81 8.45
C LEU A 142 15.45 4.63 7.86
N LEU A 143 15.98 4.00 6.80
CA LEU A 143 15.32 2.94 6.03
C LEU A 143 15.93 1.54 6.25
N GLY A 144 16.87 1.42 7.20
CA GLY A 144 17.51 0.16 7.58
C GLY A 144 18.67 -0.21 6.67
N MET A 145 19.29 -1.38 6.83
CA MET A 145 20.36 -1.86 5.94
C MET A 145 19.93 -3.11 5.18
N PRO A 146 20.35 -3.28 3.90
CA PRO A 146 20.13 -4.54 3.18
C PRO A 146 20.75 -5.71 3.93
N ILE A 147 20.12 -6.89 3.86
CA ILE A 147 20.52 -8.08 4.63
C ILE A 147 21.99 -8.52 4.38
N GLU A 148 22.51 -8.29 3.17
CA GLU A 148 23.91 -8.56 2.81
C GLU A 148 24.91 -7.69 3.60
N ARG A 149 24.49 -6.52 4.11
CA ARG A 149 25.31 -5.60 4.92
C ARG A 149 25.14 -5.80 6.42
N THR A 150 24.27 -6.73 6.85
CA THR A 150 24.02 -7.06 8.26
C THR A 150 24.27 -8.54 8.58
N PRO A 151 25.44 -9.12 8.22
CA PRO A 151 25.71 -10.52 8.50
C PRO A 151 25.66 -10.82 10.01
N GLY A 152 24.82 -11.78 10.41
CA GLY A 152 24.68 -12.22 11.80
C GLY A 152 23.65 -11.45 12.63
N VAL A 153 22.99 -10.43 12.07
CA VAL A 153 21.86 -9.76 12.71
C VAL A 153 20.58 -10.57 12.49
N ALA A 154 19.76 -10.74 13.54
CA ALA A 154 18.46 -11.40 13.39
C ALA A 154 17.60 -10.63 12.38
N ARG A 155 16.85 -11.34 11.53
CA ARG A 155 16.12 -10.71 10.41
C ARG A 155 15.02 -9.75 10.84
N ASP A 156 14.52 -9.94 12.06
CA ASP A 156 13.53 -9.07 12.70
C ASP A 156 14.15 -7.90 13.49
N ASP A 157 15.48 -7.73 13.44
CA ASP A 157 16.19 -6.66 14.16
C ASP A 157 15.88 -5.29 13.55
N ALA A 158 15.67 -4.30 14.42
CA ALA A 158 15.41 -2.92 14.04
C ALA A 158 16.49 -2.34 13.10
N LYS A 159 17.73 -2.82 13.15
CA LYS A 159 18.82 -2.42 12.24
C LYS A 159 18.54 -2.75 10.76
N HIS A 160 17.71 -3.75 10.49
CA HIS A 160 17.33 -4.13 9.13
C HIS A 160 16.26 -3.19 8.55
N TYR A 161 15.38 -2.61 9.38
CA TYR A 161 14.25 -1.78 8.94
C TYR A 161 14.42 -0.28 9.16
N GLY A 162 15.43 0.11 9.96
CA GLY A 162 15.70 1.50 10.28
C GLY A 162 14.61 2.15 11.13
N TYR A 163 14.76 3.44 11.37
CA TYR A 163 13.81 4.20 12.19
C TYR A 163 12.41 4.28 11.58
N LEU A 164 12.26 4.32 10.26
CA LEU A 164 10.94 4.38 9.62
C LEU A 164 10.15 3.09 9.83
N GLY A 165 10.77 1.92 9.64
CA GLY A 165 10.09 0.65 9.85
C GLY A 165 9.75 0.40 11.32
N GLU A 166 10.63 0.78 12.24
CA GLU A 166 10.35 0.68 13.67
C GLU A 166 9.27 1.68 14.13
N PHE A 167 9.26 2.90 13.56
CA PHE A 167 8.17 3.86 13.76
C PHE A 167 6.83 3.25 13.35
N PHE A 168 6.72 2.67 12.15
CA PHE A 168 5.48 2.06 11.70
C PHE A 168 5.09 0.84 12.52
N ARG A 169 6.05 0.01 12.96
CA ARG A 169 5.77 -1.10 13.87
C ARG A 169 5.06 -0.59 15.13
N LEU A 170 5.67 0.32 15.86
CA LEU A 170 5.10 0.86 17.10
C LEU A 170 3.79 1.63 16.87
N PHE A 171 3.70 2.38 15.77
CA PHE A 171 2.47 3.10 15.41
C PHE A 171 1.30 2.13 15.14
N ILE A 172 1.56 1.03 14.40
CA ILE A 172 0.56 0.00 14.09
C ILE A 172 0.20 -0.79 15.34
N GLU A 173 1.15 -1.08 16.23
CA GLU A 173 0.88 -1.69 17.53
C GLU A 173 -0.12 -0.84 18.34
N GLY A 174 0.13 0.47 18.41
CA GLY A 174 -0.77 1.43 19.06
C GLY A 174 -2.18 1.45 18.45
N THR A 175 -2.29 1.47 17.12
CA THR A 175 -3.60 1.47 16.44
C THR A 175 -4.31 0.12 16.53
N THR A 176 -3.57 -1.00 16.59
CA THR A 176 -4.14 -2.33 16.84
C THR A 176 -4.82 -2.39 18.21
N HIS A 177 -4.18 -1.83 19.24
CA HIS A 177 -4.82 -1.70 20.56
C HIS A 177 -6.08 -0.83 20.53
N LEU A 178 -6.02 0.32 19.87
CA LEU A 178 -7.16 1.23 19.73
C LEU A 178 -8.37 0.54 19.08
N LEU A 179 -8.13 -0.34 18.10
CA LEU A 179 -9.20 -1.00 17.34
C LEU A 179 -9.73 -2.27 18.01
N PHE A 180 -8.84 -3.08 18.61
CA PHE A 180 -9.18 -4.44 19.02
C PHE A 180 -9.18 -4.70 20.53
N ALA A 181 -8.57 -3.84 21.35
CA ALA A 181 -8.42 -4.13 22.79
C ALA A 181 -9.69 -3.81 23.61
N GLN A 182 -10.05 -4.70 24.52
CA GLN A 182 -11.27 -4.60 25.34
C GLN A 182 -11.23 -3.54 26.43
N ASP A 183 -10.04 -3.13 26.85
CA ASP A 183 -9.79 -2.12 27.88
C ASP A 183 -9.75 -0.69 27.31
N VAL A 184 -10.01 -0.53 26.00
CA VAL A 184 -10.33 0.76 25.37
C VAL A 184 -11.80 1.08 25.63
N THR A 185 -12.04 1.99 26.58
CA THR A 185 -13.38 2.29 27.10
C THR A 185 -14.26 3.09 26.15
N HIS A 186 -13.68 3.83 25.21
CA HIS A 186 -14.41 4.63 24.23
C HIS A 186 -14.05 4.23 22.80
N ARG A 187 -14.89 3.40 22.20
CA ARG A 187 -14.60 2.77 20.90
C ARG A 187 -14.92 3.67 19.73
N VAL A 188 -14.24 3.43 18.60
CA VAL A 188 -14.50 4.11 17.33
C VAL A 188 -15.95 3.86 16.89
N ASP A 189 -16.61 4.88 16.35
CA ASP A 189 -17.97 4.74 15.82
C ASP A 189 -18.02 3.93 14.51
N GLY A 190 -19.23 3.57 14.08
CA GLY A 190 -19.47 2.91 12.79
C GLY A 190 -19.02 1.45 12.73
N PRO A 191 -18.67 0.92 11.55
CA PRO A 191 -18.40 -0.50 11.37
C PRO A 191 -17.23 -1.05 12.21
N TRP A 192 -16.17 -0.26 12.43
CA TRP A 192 -15.07 -0.63 13.34
C TRP A 192 -15.56 -0.81 14.79
N GLY A 193 -16.47 0.06 15.23
CA GLY A 193 -17.18 -0.04 16.51
C GLY A 193 -18.13 -1.22 16.63
N SER A 194 -18.34 -2.02 15.58
CA SER A 194 -19.14 -3.25 15.63
C SER A 194 -18.31 -4.53 15.80
N ILE A 195 -16.99 -4.46 15.62
CA ILE A 195 -16.08 -5.60 15.84
C ILE A 195 -15.93 -5.80 17.34
N LYS A 196 -16.20 -6.98 17.89
CA LYS A 196 -16.12 -7.16 19.35
C LYS A 196 -14.66 -7.09 19.81
N PRO A 197 -14.32 -6.37 20.87
CA PRO A 197 -12.93 -6.28 21.28
C PRO A 197 -12.49 -7.56 22.02
N ILE A 198 -11.19 -7.79 22.08
CA ILE A 198 -10.54 -8.94 22.70
C ILE A 198 -9.62 -8.51 23.84
N PRO A 199 -9.23 -9.42 24.77
CA PRO A 199 -8.31 -9.08 25.85
C PRO A 199 -7.01 -8.46 25.35
N ALA A 200 -6.53 -7.40 26.01
CA ALA A 200 -5.33 -6.67 25.59
C ALA A 200 -4.09 -7.57 25.48
N ASN A 201 -3.91 -8.51 26.40
CA ASN A 201 -2.83 -9.50 26.31
C ASN A 201 -2.93 -10.39 25.07
N ARG A 202 -4.14 -10.68 24.59
CA ARG A 202 -4.34 -11.42 23.34
C ARG A 202 -4.01 -10.57 22.12
N VAL A 203 -4.27 -9.26 22.16
CA VAL A 203 -3.79 -8.32 21.13
C VAL A 203 -2.26 -8.35 21.07
N ASP A 204 -1.57 -8.20 22.21
CA ASP A 204 -0.10 -8.26 22.29
C ASP A 204 0.46 -9.55 21.69
N GLU A 205 -0.08 -10.70 22.11
CA GLU A 205 0.36 -12.02 21.65
C GLU A 205 0.17 -12.19 20.15
N VAL A 206 -1.00 -11.83 19.63
CA VAL A 206 -1.30 -11.96 18.19
C VAL A 206 -0.48 -10.99 17.37
N TYR A 207 -0.37 -9.74 17.80
CA TYR A 207 0.44 -8.73 17.12
C TYR A 207 1.90 -9.18 17.05
N SER A 208 2.48 -9.63 18.17
CA SER A 208 3.87 -10.10 18.24
C SER A 208 4.12 -11.34 17.37
N GLU A 209 3.15 -12.25 17.28
CA GLU A 209 3.28 -13.50 16.51
C GLU A 209 3.02 -13.29 15.00
N PHE A 210 2.08 -12.43 14.62
CA PHE A 210 1.54 -12.37 13.25
C PHE A 210 1.79 -11.06 12.50
N PHE A 211 2.21 -9.99 13.18
CA PHE A 211 2.72 -8.78 12.52
C PHE A 211 4.18 -8.97 12.09
N THR A 212 4.38 -9.92 11.20
CA THR A 212 5.68 -10.28 10.67
C THR A 212 6.06 -9.39 9.49
N GLN A 213 7.30 -9.54 9.02
CA GLN A 213 7.73 -8.98 7.75
C GLN A 213 6.77 -9.39 6.62
N TYR A 214 6.64 -8.53 5.60
CA TYR A 214 5.82 -8.74 4.40
C TYR A 214 6.38 -9.86 3.49
N TYR A 215 6.50 -11.08 4.03
CA TYR A 215 7.12 -12.26 3.43
C TYR A 215 6.29 -13.52 3.69
N PRO A 216 6.01 -14.35 2.68
CA PRO A 216 5.95 -14.00 1.24
C PRO A 216 4.85 -12.97 0.97
N HIS A 217 4.67 -12.53 -0.28
CA HIS A 217 3.50 -11.70 -0.63
C HIS A 217 2.21 -12.44 -0.24
N GLU A 218 1.55 -11.95 0.81
CA GLU A 218 0.23 -12.42 1.26
C GLU A 218 -0.90 -11.81 0.43
N HIS A 219 -0.56 -10.82 -0.40
CA HIS A 219 -1.44 -10.18 -1.37
C HIS A 219 -1.31 -10.80 -2.77
N THR A 220 -2.41 -10.81 -3.52
CA THR A 220 -2.41 -11.39 -4.88
C THR A 220 -1.79 -10.46 -5.91
N ASP A 221 -1.87 -9.16 -5.67
CA ASP A 221 -1.21 -8.15 -6.48
C ASP A 221 0.26 -8.06 -6.10
N GLN A 222 1.10 -7.98 -7.14
CA GLN A 222 2.56 -8.03 -7.03
C GLN A 222 3.16 -9.41 -6.72
N PRO A 223 3.38 -10.25 -7.73
CA PRO A 223 4.49 -11.18 -7.69
C PRO A 223 5.77 -10.39 -8.07
N PRO A 224 6.63 -9.93 -7.14
CA PRO A 224 7.80 -9.12 -7.44
C PRO A 224 8.96 -9.96 -7.99
N TYR A 225 8.69 -11.17 -8.48
CA TYR A 225 9.71 -12.16 -8.83
C TYR A 225 10.64 -11.73 -9.98
N VAL A 226 10.32 -10.63 -10.67
CA VAL A 226 11.14 -10.02 -11.71
C VAL A 226 11.24 -8.52 -11.47
N TRP A 227 12.44 -8.07 -11.09
CA TRP A 227 12.78 -6.67 -10.85
C TRP A 227 12.57 -5.79 -12.08
N ASP A 228 13.29 -6.10 -13.17
CA ASP A 228 13.19 -5.35 -14.41
C ASP A 228 11.87 -5.67 -15.13
N ALA A 229 10.92 -4.73 -15.07
CA ALA A 229 9.59 -4.86 -15.62
C ALA A 229 9.60 -5.20 -17.12
N SER A 230 10.63 -4.78 -17.86
CA SER A 230 10.78 -5.11 -19.28
C SER A 230 10.96 -6.61 -19.56
N LYS A 231 11.41 -7.37 -18.56
CA LYS A 231 11.58 -8.84 -18.64
C LYS A 231 10.31 -9.62 -18.31
N ARG A 232 9.29 -8.97 -17.73
CA ARG A 232 8.04 -9.63 -17.32
C ARG A 232 7.34 -10.33 -18.50
N PRO A 233 7.12 -9.69 -19.67
CA PRO A 233 6.40 -10.34 -20.78
C PRO A 233 7.06 -11.64 -21.27
N ALA A 234 8.40 -11.72 -21.21
CA ALA A 234 9.15 -12.91 -21.62
C ALA A 234 9.23 -13.99 -20.53
N ASN A 235 8.92 -13.65 -19.27
CA ASN A 235 9.01 -14.57 -18.16
C ASN A 235 7.69 -15.37 -18.02
N LYS A 236 7.82 -16.70 -17.97
CA LYS A 236 6.68 -17.63 -17.85
C LYS A 236 5.74 -17.30 -16.68
N LEU A 237 6.24 -16.75 -15.58
CA LEU A 237 5.42 -16.37 -14.41
C LEU A 237 4.34 -15.32 -14.74
N TYR A 238 4.60 -14.45 -15.71
CA TYR A 238 3.69 -13.36 -16.10
C TYR A 238 2.89 -13.71 -17.36
N GLN A 239 3.03 -14.94 -17.86
CA GLN A 239 2.24 -15.44 -18.98
C GLN A 239 0.99 -16.16 -18.48
N ALA A 240 -0.02 -16.26 -19.33
CA ALA A 240 -1.23 -17.01 -19.03
C ALA A 240 -0.90 -18.50 -18.77
N SER A 241 -1.54 -19.07 -17.74
CA SER A 241 -1.40 -20.48 -17.39
C SER A 241 -2.01 -21.38 -18.46
N ARG A 242 -1.28 -22.44 -18.78
CA ARG A 242 -1.73 -23.48 -19.70
C ARG A 242 -2.69 -24.49 -19.06
N ARG A 243 -2.90 -24.44 -17.73
CA ARG A 243 -3.88 -25.32 -17.06
C ARG A 243 -5.28 -25.16 -17.65
N GLN A 244 -5.60 -23.96 -18.14
CA GLN A 244 -6.87 -23.64 -18.77
C GLN A 244 -6.81 -23.63 -20.31
N ALA A 245 -5.67 -24.00 -20.92
CA ALA A 245 -5.51 -24.03 -22.37
C ALA A 245 -6.37 -25.10 -23.06
N THR A 246 -6.92 -26.06 -22.30
CA THR A 246 -7.89 -27.06 -22.78
C THR A 246 -9.34 -26.55 -22.79
N LEU A 247 -9.60 -25.33 -22.31
CA LEU A 247 -10.90 -24.69 -22.53
C LEU A 247 -11.06 -24.43 -24.04
N THR A 248 -12.26 -24.66 -24.56
CA THR A 248 -12.62 -24.62 -25.99
C THR A 248 -12.26 -23.33 -26.74
N ASP A 249 -11.83 -22.28 -26.04
CA ASP A 249 -11.59 -20.94 -26.59
C ASP A 249 -10.10 -20.62 -26.90
N GLY A 250 -9.16 -21.52 -26.58
CA GLY A 250 -7.72 -21.38 -26.89
C GLY A 250 -6.97 -20.27 -26.13
N GLU A 251 -5.76 -20.59 -25.61
CA GLU A 251 -4.86 -19.69 -24.85
C GLU A 251 -5.55 -18.71 -23.89
N VAL A 252 -6.49 -19.23 -23.10
CA VAL A 252 -7.14 -18.52 -22.01
C VAL A 252 -6.52 -18.96 -20.69
N GLY A 253 -6.17 -18.02 -19.80
CA GLY A 253 -5.64 -18.40 -18.51
C GLY A 253 -5.47 -17.27 -17.50
N VAL A 254 -5.40 -17.68 -16.24
CA VAL A 254 -4.88 -16.86 -15.13
C VAL A 254 -3.36 -16.78 -15.25
N MET A 255 -2.77 -15.63 -14.94
CA MET A 255 -1.31 -15.46 -14.88
C MET A 255 -0.64 -16.55 -14.04
N ASN A 256 0.43 -17.18 -14.55
CA ASN A 256 1.09 -18.33 -13.89
C ASN A 256 1.55 -18.05 -12.46
N ALA A 257 1.95 -16.83 -12.13
CA ALA A 257 2.32 -16.46 -10.77
C ALA A 257 1.13 -16.55 -9.80
N VAL A 258 -0.09 -16.25 -10.25
CA VAL A 258 -1.29 -16.49 -9.44
C VAL A 258 -1.61 -17.97 -9.44
N ASP A 259 -1.68 -18.55 -10.64
CA ASP A 259 -2.16 -19.91 -10.87
C ASP A 259 -1.33 -21.00 -10.18
N ALA A 260 -0.01 -20.95 -10.32
CA ALA A 260 0.90 -22.01 -9.88
C ALA A 260 1.64 -21.69 -8.58
N HIS A 261 1.67 -20.42 -8.16
CA HIS A 261 2.38 -20.01 -6.96
C HIS A 261 1.45 -19.54 -5.86
N TYR A 262 0.56 -18.61 -6.18
CA TYR A 262 -0.31 -18.01 -5.20
C TYR A 262 -1.41 -18.96 -4.71
N VAL A 263 -2.13 -19.62 -5.64
CA VAL A 263 -3.14 -20.61 -5.24
C VAL A 263 -2.52 -21.76 -4.46
N ALA A 264 -1.34 -22.23 -4.87
CA ALA A 264 -0.61 -23.26 -4.12
C ALA A 264 -0.25 -22.80 -2.69
N TYR A 265 0.15 -21.54 -2.51
CA TYR A 265 0.43 -20.96 -1.19
C TYR A 265 -0.82 -20.94 -0.31
N LEU A 266 -1.94 -20.44 -0.84
CA LEU A 266 -3.21 -20.42 -0.13
C LEU A 266 -3.72 -21.83 0.20
N ALA A 267 -3.61 -22.76 -0.75
CA ALA A 267 -4.05 -24.14 -0.60
C ALA A 267 -3.27 -24.87 0.50
N GLU A 268 -1.94 -24.74 0.50
CA GLU A 268 -1.10 -25.32 1.54
C GLU A 268 -1.36 -24.69 2.91
N GLY A 269 -1.57 -23.37 2.96
CA GLY A 269 -1.92 -22.66 4.19
C GLY A 269 -3.24 -23.16 4.79
N LEU A 270 -4.29 -23.30 3.97
CA LEU A 270 -5.61 -23.78 4.40
C LEU A 270 -5.56 -25.26 4.80
N ALA A 271 -4.84 -26.10 4.05
CA ALA A 271 -4.63 -27.51 4.41
C ALA A 271 -3.91 -27.64 5.76
N GLY A 272 -2.88 -26.83 5.99
CA GLY A 272 -2.18 -26.79 7.27
C GLY A 272 -3.09 -26.36 8.42
N ILE A 273 -3.94 -25.34 8.22
CA ILE A 273 -4.93 -24.92 9.22
C ILE A 273 -5.94 -26.03 9.50
N GLU A 274 -6.46 -26.70 8.47
CA GLU A 274 -7.39 -27.83 8.63
C GLU A 274 -6.77 -28.95 9.47
N ASP A 275 -5.53 -29.35 9.17
CA ASP A 275 -4.84 -30.41 9.89
C ASP A 275 -4.52 -29.99 11.35
N ASP A 276 -3.98 -28.79 11.56
CA ASP A 276 -3.65 -28.26 12.88
C ASP A 276 -4.90 -28.16 13.78
N TRP A 277 -6.04 -27.74 13.20
CA TRP A 277 -7.28 -27.61 13.95
C TRP A 277 -7.87 -28.96 14.35
N ARG A 278 -7.76 -29.97 13.48
CA ARG A 278 -8.29 -31.33 13.74
C ARG A 278 -7.57 -32.05 14.88
N VAL A 279 -6.28 -31.78 15.07
CA VAL A 279 -5.48 -32.36 16.17
C VAL A 279 -5.51 -31.51 17.44
N LEU A 280 -6.07 -30.30 17.35
CA LEU A 280 -6.16 -29.39 18.47
C LEU A 280 -7.06 -29.96 19.58
N LYS A 281 -6.63 -29.82 20.84
CA LYS A 281 -7.44 -30.27 21.98
C LYS A 281 -8.78 -29.54 22.00
N ARG A 282 -9.83 -30.20 22.50
CA ARG A 282 -11.20 -29.66 22.49
C ARG A 282 -11.34 -28.36 23.28
N ASP A 283 -10.51 -28.17 24.30
CA ASP A 283 -10.48 -27.04 25.23
C ASP A 283 -9.43 -25.98 24.87
N ASP A 284 -8.60 -26.21 23.84
CA ASP A 284 -7.57 -25.25 23.42
C ASP A 284 -8.15 -24.08 22.62
N GLN A 285 -8.73 -23.11 23.33
CA GLN A 285 -9.31 -21.93 22.68
C GLN A 285 -8.23 -21.02 22.08
N ALA A 286 -7.10 -20.87 22.74
CA ALA A 286 -6.00 -20.03 22.27
C ALA A 286 -5.42 -20.55 20.94
N GLY A 287 -5.30 -21.87 20.78
CA GLY A 287 -4.92 -22.49 19.51
C GLY A 287 -5.91 -22.19 18.38
N ARG A 288 -7.22 -22.29 18.64
CA ARG A 288 -8.27 -21.93 17.65
C ARG A 288 -8.19 -20.46 17.23
N GLN A 289 -7.99 -19.57 18.19
CA GLN A 289 -7.86 -18.13 17.94
C GLN A 289 -6.64 -17.83 17.05
N ARG A 290 -5.49 -18.47 17.29
CA ARG A 290 -4.31 -18.35 16.39
C ARG A 290 -4.61 -18.86 14.98
N LEU A 291 -5.33 -19.97 14.85
CA LEU A 291 -5.73 -20.50 13.54
C LEU A 291 -6.71 -19.57 12.81
N LEU A 292 -7.59 -18.85 13.52
CA LEU A 292 -8.42 -17.79 12.94
C LEU A 292 -7.58 -16.64 12.40
N VAL A 293 -6.57 -16.18 13.14
CA VAL A 293 -5.64 -15.14 12.63
C VAL A 293 -4.98 -15.60 11.33
N ARG A 294 -4.44 -16.82 11.31
CA ARG A 294 -3.84 -17.41 10.08
C ARG A 294 -4.86 -17.49 8.94
N THR A 295 -6.10 -17.85 9.24
CA THR A 295 -7.18 -17.90 8.24
C THR A 295 -7.45 -16.51 7.66
N GLY A 296 -7.51 -15.48 8.50
CA GLY A 296 -7.74 -14.09 8.08
C GLY A 296 -6.67 -13.60 7.11
N LYS A 297 -5.41 -13.93 7.40
CA LYS A 297 -4.27 -13.62 6.50
C LYS A 297 -4.41 -14.29 5.13
N LEU A 298 -4.89 -15.53 5.06
CA LEU A 298 -5.10 -16.24 3.79
C LEU A 298 -6.35 -15.74 3.04
N LEU A 299 -7.41 -15.37 3.75
CA LEU A 299 -8.65 -14.85 3.15
C LEU A 299 -8.45 -13.48 2.52
N HIS A 300 -7.65 -12.61 3.15
CA HIS A 300 -7.21 -11.35 2.55
C HIS A 300 -6.73 -11.59 1.11
N GLY A 301 -5.90 -12.62 0.96
CA GLY A 301 -5.39 -13.00 -0.32
C GLY A 301 -6.43 -13.47 -1.34
N VAL A 302 -7.55 -14.07 -0.90
CA VAL A 302 -8.67 -14.42 -1.79
C VAL A 302 -9.44 -13.17 -2.23
N GLU A 303 -9.56 -12.19 -1.34
CA GLU A 303 -10.28 -10.93 -1.55
C GLU A 303 -9.56 -10.06 -2.61
N ASP A 304 -8.25 -9.91 -2.49
CA ASP A 304 -7.39 -9.15 -3.41
C ASP A 304 -7.51 -9.58 -4.86
N TRP A 305 -7.73 -10.88 -5.12
CA TRP A 305 -7.89 -11.36 -6.50
C TRP A 305 -9.01 -10.63 -7.24
N PHE A 306 -10.13 -10.34 -6.57
CA PHE A 306 -11.26 -9.66 -7.22
C PHE A 306 -11.09 -8.14 -7.27
N PHE A 307 -10.43 -7.58 -6.26
CA PHE A 307 -10.20 -6.15 -6.17
C PHE A 307 -9.09 -5.67 -7.08
N HIS A 308 -7.98 -6.40 -7.17
CA HIS A 308 -6.75 -5.95 -7.82
C HIS A 308 -6.49 -6.61 -9.18
N SER A 309 -7.42 -7.39 -9.74
CA SER A 309 -7.26 -7.99 -11.08
C SER A 309 -8.30 -7.50 -12.10
N ASN A 310 -8.13 -7.86 -13.36
CA ASN A 310 -9.11 -7.57 -14.42
C ASN A 310 -10.23 -8.63 -14.51
N VAL A 311 -10.33 -9.54 -13.53
CA VAL A 311 -11.24 -10.70 -13.62
C VAL A 311 -12.71 -10.29 -13.69
N VAL A 312 -13.10 -9.20 -13.04
CA VAL A 312 -14.48 -8.71 -13.00
C VAL A 312 -14.88 -8.11 -14.35
N GLU A 313 -13.99 -7.33 -14.96
CA GLU A 313 -14.18 -6.82 -16.32
C GLU A 313 -14.22 -7.96 -17.34
N LEU A 314 -13.36 -8.98 -17.17
CA LEU A 314 -13.36 -10.17 -18.01
C LEU A 314 -14.65 -10.98 -17.86
N LEU A 315 -15.24 -11.06 -16.67
CA LEU A 315 -16.51 -11.75 -16.45
C LEU A 315 -17.63 -11.13 -17.29
N GLU A 316 -17.70 -9.80 -17.29
CA GLU A 316 -18.65 -9.04 -18.11
C GLU A 316 -18.37 -9.24 -19.60
N LEU A 317 -17.11 -9.14 -20.02
CA LEU A 317 -16.70 -9.36 -21.41
C LEU A 317 -17.08 -10.75 -21.93
N ARG A 318 -16.90 -11.77 -21.08
CA ARG A 318 -17.23 -13.16 -21.38
C ARG A 318 -18.73 -13.39 -21.40
N SER A 319 -19.53 -12.60 -20.69
CA SER A 319 -20.99 -12.66 -20.74
C SER A 319 -21.57 -12.17 -22.06
N CYS A 320 -20.80 -11.33 -22.76
CA CYS A 320 -21.13 -10.85 -24.09
C CYS A 320 -20.54 -11.74 -25.22
N ARG A 321 -19.90 -12.88 -24.91
CA ARG A 321 -19.39 -13.81 -25.93
C ARG A 321 -20.44 -14.87 -26.24
N PRO A 322 -21.00 -14.82 -27.47
CA PRO A 322 -20.26 -15.31 -28.64
C PRO A 322 -20.03 -14.25 -29.75
N ALA A 323 -19.82 -12.97 -29.42
CA ALA A 323 -19.93 -11.87 -30.38
C ALA A 323 -18.66 -11.39 -31.11
N GLN A 324 -17.44 -11.96 -30.92
CA GLN A 324 -16.32 -11.53 -31.77
C GLN A 324 -16.60 -12.01 -33.19
N VAL A 325 -16.88 -11.07 -34.09
CA VAL A 325 -17.25 -11.39 -35.46
C VAL A 325 -16.04 -11.99 -36.15
N GLU A 326 -16.25 -12.95 -37.06
CA GLU A 326 -15.16 -13.53 -37.83
C GLU A 326 -14.37 -12.42 -38.55
N GLY A 327 -13.05 -12.38 -38.36
CA GLY A 327 -12.17 -11.34 -38.89
C GLY A 327 -12.08 -10.04 -38.08
N GLU A 328 -12.84 -9.88 -36.99
CA GLU A 328 -12.74 -8.72 -36.09
C GLU A 328 -11.47 -8.80 -35.23
N SER A 329 -10.67 -7.73 -35.24
CA SER A 329 -9.49 -7.64 -34.37
C SER A 329 -9.87 -7.51 -32.89
N ASP A 330 -8.98 -7.95 -31.99
CA ASP A 330 -9.21 -7.84 -30.54
C ASP A 330 -9.40 -6.38 -30.09
N ASP A 331 -8.72 -5.42 -30.72
CA ASP A 331 -8.92 -4.00 -30.44
C ASP A 331 -10.31 -3.52 -30.88
N ALA A 332 -10.77 -3.89 -32.09
CA ALA A 332 -12.11 -3.51 -32.58
C ALA A 332 -13.21 -4.10 -31.68
N PHE A 333 -13.06 -5.37 -31.31
CA PHE A 333 -13.95 -6.05 -30.37
C PHE A 333 -13.99 -5.33 -29.02
N LEU A 334 -12.83 -4.97 -28.46
CA LEU A 334 -12.74 -4.29 -27.17
C LEU A 334 -13.40 -2.90 -27.22
N GLN A 335 -13.20 -2.14 -28.30
CA GLN A 335 -13.85 -0.84 -28.49
C GLN A 335 -15.38 -0.97 -28.53
N ARG A 336 -15.90 -1.96 -29.27
CA ARG A 336 -17.35 -2.23 -29.30
C ARG A 336 -17.86 -2.63 -27.92
N PHE A 337 -17.17 -3.55 -27.24
CA PHE A 337 -17.52 -3.99 -25.89
C PHE A 337 -17.64 -2.82 -24.91
N VAL A 338 -16.63 -1.95 -24.84
CA VAL A 338 -16.63 -0.78 -23.94
C VAL A 338 -17.82 0.13 -24.24
N ASN A 339 -18.11 0.38 -25.51
CA ASN A 339 -19.26 1.21 -25.90
C ASN A 339 -20.60 0.56 -25.56
N ASP A 340 -20.71 -0.76 -25.65
CA ASP A 340 -21.95 -1.48 -25.35
C ASP A 340 -22.19 -1.61 -23.83
N VAL A 341 -21.14 -1.86 -23.05
CA VAL A 341 -21.20 -1.82 -21.58
C VAL A 341 -21.67 -0.45 -21.10
N ALA A 342 -21.12 0.62 -21.68
CA ALA A 342 -21.47 1.98 -21.30
C ALA A 342 -22.94 2.35 -21.57
N LYS A 343 -23.64 1.65 -22.48
CA LYS A 343 -25.07 1.86 -22.75
C LYS A 343 -25.99 1.20 -21.73
N ARG A 344 -25.51 0.21 -20.97
CA ARG A 344 -26.37 -0.67 -20.16
C ARG A 344 -26.02 -0.73 -18.68
N ARG A 345 -24.78 -0.46 -18.29
CA ARG A 345 -24.36 -0.46 -16.89
C ARG A 345 -24.80 0.82 -16.19
N PRO A 346 -25.50 0.75 -15.03
CA PRO A 346 -26.03 1.93 -14.35
C PRO A 346 -24.99 3.01 -14.07
N GLU A 347 -23.77 2.62 -13.67
CA GLU A 347 -22.69 3.55 -13.36
C GLU A 347 -22.21 4.36 -14.58
N PHE A 348 -22.39 3.83 -15.81
CA PHE A 348 -22.07 4.57 -17.04
C PHE A 348 -23.27 5.39 -17.51
N VAL A 349 -24.48 4.84 -17.43
CA VAL A 349 -25.71 5.52 -17.88
C VAL A 349 -25.98 6.77 -17.05
N ALA A 350 -25.66 6.74 -15.76
CA ALA A 350 -25.83 7.88 -14.85
C ALA A 350 -24.70 8.93 -14.94
N ALA A 351 -23.59 8.62 -15.62
CA ALA A 351 -22.41 9.48 -15.65
C ALA A 351 -22.58 10.71 -16.53
N GLN A 352 -22.05 11.85 -16.08
CA GLN A 352 -21.96 13.06 -16.88
C GLN A 352 -21.01 12.86 -18.09
N PRO A 353 -21.09 13.65 -19.17
CA PRO A 353 -20.30 13.40 -20.38
C PRO A 353 -18.79 13.22 -20.17
N ALA A 354 -18.16 14.09 -19.37
CA ALA A 354 -16.73 13.99 -19.04
C ALA A 354 -16.40 12.74 -18.21
N GLU A 355 -17.27 12.41 -17.25
CA GLU A 355 -17.15 11.21 -16.42
C GLU A 355 -17.37 9.94 -17.25
N LEU A 356 -18.32 9.94 -18.18
CA LEU A 356 -18.56 8.83 -19.10
C LEU A 356 -17.34 8.53 -19.97
N VAL A 357 -16.66 9.56 -20.48
CA VAL A 357 -15.38 9.41 -21.18
C VAL A 357 -14.36 8.75 -20.27
N ARG A 358 -14.19 9.23 -19.03
CA ARG A 358 -13.27 8.67 -18.03
C ARG A 358 -13.57 7.21 -17.70
N LEU A 359 -14.83 6.86 -17.44
CA LEU A 359 -15.26 5.50 -17.10
C LEU A 359 -15.00 4.53 -18.26
N LYS A 360 -15.31 4.93 -19.49
CA LYS A 360 -15.00 4.13 -20.69
C LYS A 360 -13.50 3.91 -20.83
N ARG A 361 -12.70 4.94 -20.59
CA ARG A 361 -11.24 4.91 -20.66
C ARG A 361 -10.65 3.98 -19.60
N LYS A 362 -11.12 4.04 -18.35
CA LYS A 362 -10.76 3.09 -17.28
C LYS A 362 -11.10 1.64 -17.65
N LEU A 363 -12.33 1.38 -18.11
CA LEU A 363 -12.74 0.03 -18.53
C LEU A 363 -11.88 -0.50 -19.66
N PHE A 364 -11.67 0.31 -20.70
CA PHE A 364 -10.83 -0.05 -21.83
C PHE A 364 -9.42 -0.44 -21.35
N ARG A 365 -8.83 0.38 -20.47
CA ARG A 365 -7.45 0.22 -20.01
C ARG A 365 -7.25 -0.95 -19.03
N ARG A 366 -8.23 -1.26 -18.16
CA ARG A 366 -8.19 -2.47 -17.30
C ARG A 366 -8.20 -3.79 -18.09
N LEU A 367 -8.72 -3.76 -19.33
CA LEU A 367 -8.73 -4.90 -20.24
C LEU A 367 -7.53 -4.92 -21.21
N ARG A 368 -6.49 -4.15 -20.93
CA ARG A 368 -5.21 -4.18 -21.65
C ARG A 368 -4.09 -4.66 -20.76
N TYR A 369 -3.03 -5.20 -21.34
CA TYR A 369 -1.80 -5.59 -20.66
C TYR A 369 -0.70 -4.56 -20.98
N PRO A 370 0.06 -4.09 -19.98
CA PRO A 370 1.02 -3.02 -20.17
C PRO A 370 2.21 -3.42 -21.06
N ALA A 371 2.72 -2.44 -21.80
CA ALA A 371 4.04 -2.53 -22.40
C ALA A 371 5.08 -1.88 -21.47
N TYR A 372 6.28 -2.44 -21.48
CA TYR A 372 7.38 -2.00 -20.62
C TYR A 372 8.60 -1.58 -21.44
N GLU A 373 9.39 -0.69 -20.87
CA GLU A 373 10.71 -0.29 -21.34
C GLU A 373 11.79 -0.72 -20.34
N ALA A 374 12.96 -1.06 -20.87
CA ALA A 374 14.09 -1.45 -20.04
C ALA A 374 14.57 -0.28 -19.19
N GLY A 375 15.03 -0.60 -17.99
CA GLY A 375 15.58 0.38 -17.08
C GLY A 375 16.89 0.98 -17.57
N GLY A 376 17.15 2.23 -17.18
CA GLY A 376 18.46 2.86 -17.34
C GLY A 376 19.37 2.63 -16.12
N LYS A 377 20.58 3.20 -16.14
CA LYS A 377 21.53 3.12 -15.00
C LYS A 377 20.95 3.66 -13.68
N THR A 378 20.08 4.66 -13.76
CA THR A 378 19.46 5.35 -12.61
C THR A 378 18.01 4.90 -12.33
N GLN A 379 17.47 4.00 -13.14
CA GLN A 379 16.11 3.46 -12.99
C GLN A 379 16.10 2.01 -13.49
N THR A 380 16.74 1.10 -12.76
CA THR A 380 17.02 -0.27 -13.19
C THR A 380 15.80 -1.20 -13.18
N ALA A 381 14.71 -0.79 -12.53
CA ALA A 381 13.44 -1.52 -12.43
C ALA A 381 12.69 -1.69 -13.75
N GLY A 382 13.12 -1.03 -14.82
CA GLY A 382 12.26 -0.80 -15.98
C GLY A 382 11.06 0.09 -15.64
N VAL A 383 10.32 0.49 -16.66
CA VAL A 383 9.15 1.36 -16.50
C VAL A 383 8.02 0.90 -17.38
N VAL A 384 6.79 1.27 -17.00
CA VAL A 384 5.67 1.24 -17.93
C VAL A 384 6.01 2.19 -19.08
N SER A 385 5.86 1.70 -20.29
CA SER A 385 6.28 2.42 -21.48
C SER A 385 5.36 3.58 -21.78
N LYS A 386 5.97 4.74 -22.07
CA LYS A 386 5.27 5.93 -22.58
C LYS A 386 5.14 5.90 -24.11
N THR A 387 5.89 5.04 -24.79
CA THR A 387 6.00 5.02 -26.25
C THR A 387 5.45 3.75 -26.90
N ARG A 388 5.53 2.61 -26.20
CA ARG A 388 5.01 1.32 -26.63
C ARG A 388 3.55 1.18 -26.22
N MET A 389 2.78 0.71 -27.18
CA MET A 389 1.35 0.49 -27.00
C MET A 389 1.12 -0.76 -26.15
N SER A 390 0.22 -0.66 -25.19
CA SER A 390 -0.34 -1.78 -24.46
C SER A 390 -1.07 -2.72 -25.42
N THR A 391 -1.33 -3.96 -25.01
CA THR A 391 -2.00 -4.99 -25.84
C THR A 391 -3.34 -5.40 -25.23
N PRO A 392 -4.35 -5.83 -26.02
CA PRO A 392 -5.58 -6.37 -25.46
C PRO A 392 -5.34 -7.59 -24.56
N SER A 393 -5.95 -7.63 -23.39
CA SER A 393 -5.82 -8.71 -22.40
C SER A 393 -7.09 -9.55 -22.29
N LEU A 394 -7.70 -9.90 -23.44
CA LEU A 394 -9.04 -10.50 -23.48
C LEU A 394 -9.08 -11.98 -23.06
N ARG A 395 -7.90 -12.61 -22.99
CA ARG A 395 -7.71 -14.03 -22.68
C ARG A 395 -6.75 -14.25 -21.51
N HIS A 396 -6.32 -13.17 -20.86
CA HIS A 396 -5.33 -13.21 -19.80
C HIS A 396 -5.87 -12.47 -18.57
N ALA A 397 -6.19 -13.23 -17.52
CA ALA A 397 -6.57 -12.68 -16.23
C ALA A 397 -5.30 -12.45 -15.40
N TYR A 398 -5.06 -11.21 -14.99
CA TYR A 398 -3.84 -10.83 -14.29
C TYR A 398 -4.13 -9.77 -13.21
N PRO A 399 -3.42 -9.82 -12.06
CA PRO A 399 -3.52 -8.81 -11.01
C PRO A 399 -2.67 -7.59 -11.33
N ALA A 400 -2.83 -6.52 -10.55
CA ALA A 400 -2.05 -5.32 -10.69
C ALA A 400 -0.54 -5.56 -10.53
N PHE A 401 0.23 -4.66 -11.14
CA PHE A 401 1.67 -4.55 -10.98
C PHE A 401 1.99 -3.22 -10.30
N PRO A 402 2.08 -3.17 -8.96
CA PRO A 402 2.51 -1.97 -8.27
C PRO A 402 3.83 -1.46 -8.85
N SER A 403 3.80 -0.21 -9.26
CA SER A 403 4.94 0.59 -9.66
C SER A 403 5.32 1.54 -8.51
N ALA A 404 6.49 2.17 -8.59
CA ALA A 404 6.85 3.24 -7.64
C ALA A 404 5.83 4.40 -7.62
N GLN A 405 5.08 4.55 -8.72
CA GLN A 405 3.95 5.45 -8.84
C GLN A 405 2.76 4.94 -8.02
N ASP A 406 2.43 3.65 -8.03
CA ASP A 406 1.31 3.12 -7.26
C ASP A 406 1.45 3.26 -5.74
N THR A 407 2.66 3.14 -5.18
CA THR A 407 2.91 3.40 -3.75
C THR A 407 2.45 4.79 -3.34
N ALA A 408 2.59 5.77 -4.24
CA ALA A 408 2.14 7.13 -4.02
C ALA A 408 0.60 7.23 -3.97
N HIS A 409 -0.08 6.57 -4.89
CA HIS A 409 -1.52 6.50 -4.94
C HIS A 409 -2.07 5.83 -3.69
N THR A 410 -1.56 4.67 -3.33
CA THR A 410 -2.16 3.84 -2.29
C THR A 410 -2.02 4.47 -0.91
N LEU A 411 -0.94 5.20 -0.64
CA LEU A 411 -0.83 6.00 0.60
C LEU A 411 -1.81 7.16 0.58
N LEU A 412 -1.83 7.96 -0.48
CA LEU A 412 -2.65 9.16 -0.54
C LEU A 412 -4.13 8.86 -0.62
N HIS A 413 -4.57 7.90 -1.41
CA HIS A 413 -5.97 7.48 -1.45
C HIS A 413 -6.42 6.91 -0.11
N ALA A 414 -5.54 6.20 0.63
CA ALA A 414 -5.87 5.79 1.99
C ALA A 414 -6.08 7.03 2.88
N LEU A 415 -5.20 8.03 2.79
CA LEU A 415 -5.31 9.28 3.52
C LEU A 415 -6.53 10.13 3.10
N GLU A 416 -6.84 10.22 1.81
CA GLU A 416 -8.00 10.92 1.25
C GLU A 416 -9.31 10.19 1.57
N ASN A 417 -9.34 8.87 1.61
CA ASN A 417 -10.52 8.10 2.02
C ASN A 417 -10.77 8.23 3.52
N LEU A 418 -9.70 8.20 4.33
CA LEU A 418 -9.78 8.52 5.74
C LEU A 418 -10.34 9.94 5.89
N GLU A 419 -9.82 10.90 5.14
CA GLU A 419 -10.32 12.26 5.13
C GLU A 419 -11.77 12.37 4.67
N GLN A 420 -12.21 11.77 3.56
CA GLN A 420 -13.62 11.84 3.11
C GLN A 420 -14.60 11.27 4.13
N ARG A 421 -14.18 10.24 4.88
CA ARG A 421 -14.99 9.66 5.96
C ARG A 421 -14.94 10.46 7.25
N LEU A 422 -13.85 11.18 7.49
CA LEU A 422 -13.65 12.00 8.67
C LEU A 422 -14.18 13.42 8.45
N VAL A 423 -13.93 14.07 7.34
CA VAL A 423 -14.25 15.48 7.09
C VAL A 423 -15.73 15.70 6.82
N GLY A 424 -16.49 14.68 6.41
CA GLY A 424 -17.82 14.94 5.86
C GLY A 424 -17.67 15.76 4.58
N LYS A 425 -18.62 16.65 4.27
CA LYS A 425 -18.55 17.44 3.02
C LYS A 425 -17.37 18.44 3.06
N PRO A 426 -16.79 18.82 1.91
CA PRO A 426 -15.77 19.87 1.86
C PRO A 426 -16.20 21.13 2.65
N GLY A 427 -15.41 21.53 3.65
CA GLY A 427 -15.69 22.67 4.54
C GLY A 427 -16.23 22.32 5.93
N GLU A 428 -16.43 21.04 6.26
CA GLU A 428 -16.78 20.56 7.59
C GLU A 428 -15.52 20.26 8.45
N VAL A 429 -15.57 20.59 9.75
CA VAL A 429 -14.58 20.17 10.75
C VAL A 429 -14.72 18.66 10.96
N PRO A 430 -13.66 17.85 10.72
CA PRO A 430 -13.77 16.42 10.94
C PRO A 430 -14.05 16.09 12.42
N PRO A 431 -14.81 15.03 12.78
CA PRO A 431 -15.12 14.66 14.15
C PRO A 431 -13.89 14.54 15.06
N TRP A 432 -12.74 14.10 14.54
CA TRP A 432 -11.49 14.07 15.30
C TRP A 432 -10.99 15.46 15.70
N ALA A 433 -11.21 16.49 14.86
CA ALA A 433 -10.83 17.86 15.17
C ALA A 433 -11.74 18.48 16.23
N LYS A 434 -12.99 18.01 16.37
CA LYS A 434 -13.88 18.37 17.49
C LYS A 434 -13.35 17.86 18.83
N GLU A 435 -12.83 16.64 18.86
CA GLU A 435 -12.18 16.10 20.06
C GLU A 435 -10.88 16.87 20.39
N THR A 436 -10.07 17.20 19.38
CA THR A 436 -8.87 18.01 19.59
C THR A 436 -9.20 19.46 20.00
N LEU A 437 -10.33 20.01 19.57
CA LEU A 437 -10.85 21.31 20.04
C LEU A 437 -11.13 21.32 21.55
N GLU A 438 -11.68 20.22 22.08
CA GLU A 438 -11.90 20.03 23.52
C GLU A 438 -10.56 19.91 24.28
N GLN A 439 -9.51 19.32 23.68
CA GLN A 439 -8.17 19.28 24.29
C GLN A 439 -7.59 20.68 24.53
N TYR A 440 -7.84 21.62 23.62
CA TYR A 440 -7.27 22.98 23.67
C TYR A 440 -8.22 24.03 24.28
N ASN A 441 -9.29 23.60 24.97
CA ASN A 441 -10.32 24.48 25.56
C ASN A 441 -10.98 25.43 24.54
N LEU A 442 -11.11 24.99 23.29
CA LEU A 442 -11.72 25.77 22.20
C LEU A 442 -13.21 25.44 22.00
N GLU A 443 -13.83 24.78 22.97
CA GLU A 443 -15.23 24.30 22.93
C GLU A 443 -16.26 25.40 22.71
N ALA A 444 -15.96 26.63 23.16
CA ALA A 444 -16.81 27.80 22.98
C ALA A 444 -17.04 28.18 21.50
N LEU A 445 -16.21 27.66 20.58
CA LEU A 445 -16.37 27.83 19.14
C LEU A 445 -17.45 26.90 18.56
N GLY A 446 -17.89 25.86 19.28
CA GLY A 446 -18.90 24.90 18.82
C GLY A 446 -20.29 25.47 18.53
N GLY A 447 -20.57 26.71 18.92
CA GLY A 447 -21.77 27.46 18.56
C GLY A 447 -21.63 28.36 17.32
N LEU A 448 -20.44 28.44 16.71
CA LEU A 448 -20.17 29.25 15.53
C LEU A 448 -20.43 28.46 14.24
N ALA A 449 -20.66 29.17 13.13
CA ALA A 449 -20.77 28.54 11.82
C ALA A 449 -19.48 27.76 11.49
N GLN A 450 -19.64 26.55 10.95
CA GLN A 450 -18.57 25.58 10.66
C GLN A 450 -17.29 26.15 10.03
N PRO A 451 -17.34 27.09 9.05
CA PRO A 451 -16.12 27.68 8.47
C PRO A 451 -15.29 28.48 9.48
N LEU A 452 -15.93 29.11 10.48
CA LEU A 452 -15.26 29.88 11.52
C LEU A 452 -14.54 28.97 12.52
N VAL A 453 -15.13 27.80 12.80
CA VAL A 453 -14.51 26.79 13.66
C VAL A 453 -13.26 26.22 12.98
N THR A 454 -13.35 25.81 11.72
CA THR A 454 -12.19 25.33 10.94
C THR A 454 -11.07 26.38 10.90
N ALA A 455 -11.40 27.64 10.61
CA ALA A 455 -10.42 28.73 10.53
C ALA A 455 -9.69 28.98 11.86
N ALA A 456 -10.36 28.81 13.01
CA ALA A 456 -9.77 28.96 14.33
C ALA A 456 -8.97 27.73 14.79
N THR A 457 -9.34 26.53 14.33
CA THR A 457 -8.77 25.25 14.81
C THR A 457 -7.51 24.85 14.06
N THR A 458 -7.52 24.98 12.73
CA THR A 458 -6.41 24.53 11.87
C THR A 458 -5.06 25.14 12.26
N PRO A 459 -4.94 26.44 12.62
CA PRO A 459 -3.69 27.01 13.11
C PRO A 459 -3.14 26.27 14.34
N LYS A 460 -3.99 25.93 15.31
CA LYS A 460 -3.57 25.23 16.53
C LYS A 460 -3.14 23.79 16.24
N LEU A 461 -3.86 23.08 15.37
CA LEU A 461 -3.49 21.74 14.93
C LEU A 461 -2.15 21.72 14.20
N ARG A 462 -1.89 22.75 13.38
CA ARG A 462 -0.64 22.92 12.64
C ARG A 462 0.57 23.06 13.54
N GLU A 463 0.40 23.68 14.72
CA GLU A 463 1.47 23.79 15.71
C GLU A 463 1.57 22.55 16.60
N SER A 464 0.44 21.92 16.91
CA SER A 464 0.39 20.91 17.95
C SER A 464 0.64 19.49 17.41
N ILE A 465 -0.02 19.13 16.31
CA ILE A 465 0.11 17.78 15.70
C ILE A 465 0.29 17.89 14.17
N PRO A 466 1.34 18.60 13.70
CA PRO A 466 1.56 18.88 12.27
C PRO A 466 1.60 17.64 11.38
N LEU A 467 2.21 16.53 11.85
CA LEU A 467 2.26 15.27 11.11
C LEU A 467 0.84 14.74 10.85
N VAL A 468 0.04 14.64 11.91
CA VAL A 468 -1.32 14.11 11.85
C VAL A 468 -2.20 15.01 10.99
N LEU A 469 -2.13 16.34 11.17
CA LEU A 469 -2.88 17.29 10.35
C LEU A 469 -2.56 17.13 8.86
N THR A 470 -1.28 17.16 8.50
CA THR A 470 -0.88 17.09 7.08
C THR A 470 -1.17 15.73 6.46
N LEU A 471 -0.98 14.62 7.19
CA LEU A 471 -1.33 13.30 6.65
C LEU A 471 -2.86 13.14 6.49
N LEU A 472 -3.68 13.72 7.37
CA LEU A 472 -5.13 13.53 7.32
C LEU A 472 -5.90 14.65 6.60
N SER A 473 -5.23 15.66 6.06
CA SER A 473 -5.86 16.78 5.34
C SER A 473 -5.25 17.03 3.95
N ASP A 474 -5.97 16.68 2.90
CA ASP A 474 -5.68 17.00 1.49
C ASP A 474 -5.68 18.50 1.27
N ASP A 475 -6.58 19.25 1.92
CA ASP A 475 -6.57 20.71 1.86
C ASP A 475 -5.24 21.29 2.35
N GLU A 476 -4.75 20.84 3.52
CA GLU A 476 -3.46 21.28 4.04
C GLU A 476 -2.29 20.80 3.15
N ARG A 477 -2.31 19.56 2.63
CA ARG A 477 -1.29 19.10 1.67
C ARG A 477 -1.25 19.95 0.41
N ARG A 478 -2.40 20.24 -0.19
CA ARG A 478 -2.53 21.09 -1.38
C ARG A 478 -2.01 22.49 -1.11
N ARG A 479 -2.34 23.07 0.06
CA ARG A 479 -1.83 24.37 0.46
C ARG A 479 -0.30 24.39 0.58
N LEU A 480 0.26 23.39 1.27
CA LEU A 480 1.70 23.24 1.45
C LEU A 480 2.41 23.04 0.11
N ALA A 481 1.86 22.19 -0.78
CA ALA A 481 2.39 21.94 -2.11
C ALA A 481 2.30 23.17 -3.03
N ALA A 482 1.22 23.96 -2.92
CA ALA A 482 1.07 25.24 -3.61
C ALA A 482 1.98 26.34 -3.01
N ASN A 483 2.64 26.07 -1.88
CA ASN A 483 3.47 27.02 -1.15
C ASN A 483 2.72 28.32 -0.83
N VAL A 484 1.47 28.20 -0.36
CA VAL A 484 0.58 29.34 -0.06
C VAL A 484 0.42 29.51 1.45
N ALA A 485 0.61 30.73 1.95
CA ALA A 485 0.41 31.04 3.36
C ALA A 485 -1.07 30.80 3.78
N PRO A 486 -1.33 30.34 5.02
CA PRO A 486 -2.69 30.01 5.47
C PRO A 486 -3.74 31.10 5.24
N GLU A 487 -3.37 32.37 5.44
CA GLU A 487 -4.23 33.55 5.27
C GLU A 487 -4.64 33.83 3.82
N HIS A 488 -4.02 33.14 2.86
CA HIS A 488 -4.27 33.29 1.42
C HIS A 488 -4.86 32.03 0.78
N TRP A 489 -5.21 31.03 1.58
CA TRP A 489 -5.77 29.76 1.13
C TRP A 489 -7.26 29.64 1.49
N PRO A 490 -8.13 29.07 0.62
CA PRO A 490 -7.83 28.58 -0.73
C PRO A 490 -7.61 29.72 -1.74
N LEU A 491 -6.80 29.45 -2.77
CA LEU A 491 -6.64 30.40 -3.87
C LEU A 491 -7.94 30.50 -4.67
N GLN A 492 -8.26 31.72 -5.11
CA GLN A 492 -9.37 31.91 -6.06
C GLN A 492 -9.00 31.31 -7.43
N PRO A 493 -9.95 30.71 -8.15
CA PRO A 493 -9.68 30.16 -9.47
C PRO A 493 -9.04 31.20 -10.40
N GLY A 494 -7.88 30.85 -10.98
CA GLY A 494 -7.15 31.73 -11.90
C GLY A 494 -6.28 32.81 -11.25
N THR A 495 -6.22 32.89 -9.92
CA THR A 495 -5.31 33.83 -9.24
C THR A 495 -3.95 33.21 -8.95
N ALA A 496 -2.88 33.96 -9.20
CA ALA A 496 -1.54 33.58 -8.78
C ALA A 496 -1.39 33.62 -7.25
N ALA A 497 -0.58 32.73 -6.69
CA ALA A 497 -0.24 32.77 -5.28
C ALA A 497 0.42 34.12 -4.91
N PRO A 498 0.01 34.78 -3.81
CA PRO A 498 0.67 35.99 -3.34
C PRO A 498 2.17 35.75 -3.10
N ARG A 499 3.00 36.76 -3.41
CA ARG A 499 4.43 36.68 -3.11
C ARG A 499 4.65 36.58 -1.61
N ARG A 500 5.41 35.59 -1.18
CA ARG A 500 5.73 35.38 0.23
C ARG A 500 6.79 36.36 0.70
N THR A 501 6.64 36.81 1.94
CA THR A 501 7.53 37.76 2.62
C THR A 501 8.68 37.06 3.35
N VAL A 502 8.51 35.78 3.67
CA VAL A 502 9.50 34.89 4.27
C VAL A 502 10.21 34.05 3.21
N LYS A 503 11.49 33.73 3.47
CA LYS A 503 12.35 33.01 2.54
C LYS A 503 12.03 31.52 2.49
N GLU A 504 11.71 30.93 3.64
CA GLU A 504 11.40 29.50 3.76
C GLU A 504 10.07 29.14 3.13
N THR A 505 9.98 27.98 2.48
CA THR A 505 8.73 27.41 1.95
C THR A 505 7.73 27.06 3.04
N GLU A 506 6.45 26.97 2.72
CA GLU A 506 5.44 26.51 3.69
C GLU A 506 5.70 25.09 4.17
N LEU A 507 6.24 24.21 3.31
CA LEU A 507 6.67 22.88 3.70
C LEU A 507 7.84 22.93 4.69
N GLU A 508 8.87 23.76 4.45
CA GLU A 508 9.98 23.95 5.39
C GLU A 508 9.50 24.48 6.75
N LEU A 509 8.56 25.43 6.76
CA LEU A 509 7.95 25.89 8.00
C LEU A 509 7.17 24.78 8.71
N GLN A 510 6.47 23.92 7.96
CA GLN A 510 5.75 22.78 8.53
C GLN A 510 6.70 21.72 9.11
N LEU A 511 7.84 21.46 8.47
CA LEU A 511 8.88 20.57 8.99
C LEU A 511 9.47 21.14 10.30
N LYS A 512 9.75 22.45 10.35
CA LYS A 512 10.19 23.12 11.59
C LYS A 512 9.14 23.01 12.71
N ARG A 513 7.85 23.13 12.39
CA ARG A 513 6.76 22.92 13.36
C ARG A 513 6.73 21.47 13.84
N HIS A 514 6.95 20.50 12.96
CA HIS A 514 7.00 19.09 13.32
C HIS A 514 8.16 18.78 14.27
N ALA A 515 9.38 19.20 13.95
CA ALA A 515 10.53 19.09 14.84
C ALA A 515 10.24 19.75 16.21
N ALA A 516 9.68 20.97 16.20
CA ALA A 516 9.30 21.68 17.42
C ALA A 516 8.22 20.95 18.25
N ALA A 517 7.30 20.22 17.61
CA ALA A 517 6.23 19.47 18.26
C ALA A 517 6.72 18.15 18.90
N LEU A 518 7.85 17.60 18.43
CA LEU A 518 8.51 16.44 19.02
C LEU A 518 9.33 16.78 20.27
N GLU A 519 9.74 18.04 20.43
CA GLU A 519 10.58 18.48 21.54
C GLU A 519 9.79 18.59 22.85
N PRO A 520 10.21 17.90 23.94
CA PRO A 520 9.59 18.03 25.24
C PRO A 520 9.75 19.44 25.81
N ARG A 521 8.68 19.99 26.35
CA ARG A 521 8.67 21.30 27.01
C ARG A 521 7.89 21.20 28.31
N LEU A 522 8.24 22.07 29.27
CA LEU A 522 7.46 22.22 30.48
C LEU A 522 6.08 22.78 30.11
N GLN A 523 5.05 22.01 30.40
CA GLN A 523 3.65 22.35 30.16
C GLN A 523 3.06 23.07 31.38
N ASP A 524 1.92 23.74 31.17
CA ASP A 524 1.22 24.50 32.21
C ASP A 524 0.76 23.63 33.40
N ASP A 525 0.62 22.33 33.19
CA ASP A 525 0.28 21.34 34.23
C ASP A 525 1.49 20.77 34.99
N GLY A 526 2.69 21.30 34.71
CA GLY A 526 3.95 20.93 35.37
C GLY A 526 4.67 19.72 34.76
N ASN A 527 4.10 19.05 33.75
CA ASN A 527 4.77 17.93 33.08
C ASN A 527 5.74 18.41 32.00
N THR A 528 6.85 17.71 31.80
CA THR A 528 7.74 17.94 30.65
C THR A 528 7.39 16.95 29.55
N GLU A 529 6.64 17.41 28.56
CA GLU A 529 6.02 16.58 27.51
C GLU A 529 6.15 17.27 26.15
N SER A 530 6.25 16.49 25.08
CA SER A 530 6.10 16.98 23.70
C SER A 530 4.62 17.25 23.35
N ASN A 531 4.35 17.87 22.21
CA ASN A 531 2.95 18.05 21.79
C ASN A 531 2.29 16.71 21.41
N TYR A 532 3.07 15.77 20.87
CA TYR A 532 2.59 14.42 20.58
C TYR A 532 2.35 13.60 21.87
N ASP A 533 3.15 13.80 22.92
CA ASP A 533 2.93 13.19 24.23
C ASP A 533 1.59 13.65 24.81
N GLN A 534 1.32 14.96 24.73
CA GLN A 534 0.04 15.53 25.15
C GLN A 534 -1.13 14.99 24.34
N PHE A 535 -0.98 14.81 23.03
CA PHE A 535 -1.98 14.20 22.17
C PHE A 535 -2.26 12.75 22.56
N VAL A 536 -1.23 11.94 22.80
CA VAL A 536 -1.41 10.55 23.26
C VAL A 536 -2.07 10.52 24.65
N ARG A 537 -1.65 11.39 25.57
CA ARG A 537 -2.27 11.54 26.89
C ARG A 537 -3.73 11.94 26.79
N PHE A 538 -4.08 12.80 25.83
CA PHE A 538 -5.46 13.14 25.52
C PHE A 538 -6.27 11.92 25.06
N LEU A 539 -5.74 11.10 24.14
CA LEU A 539 -6.39 9.86 23.70
C LEU A 539 -6.66 8.90 24.87
N VAL A 540 -5.68 8.75 25.79
CA VAL A 540 -5.83 7.94 27.01
C VAL A 540 -6.91 8.52 27.92
N LYS A 541 -6.90 9.84 28.17
CA LYS A 541 -7.92 10.52 28.99
C LYS A 541 -9.33 10.34 28.43
N ARG A 542 -9.47 10.24 27.11
CA ARG A 542 -10.73 9.98 26.41
C ARG A 542 -11.11 8.51 26.31
N GLY A 543 -10.31 7.61 26.89
CA GLY A 543 -10.58 6.18 26.82
C GLY A 543 -10.40 5.58 25.42
N ARG A 544 -9.74 6.31 24.49
CA ARG A 544 -9.47 5.89 23.11
C ARG A 544 -8.24 4.98 23.01
N LEU A 545 -7.44 4.91 24.07
CA LEU A 545 -6.18 4.18 24.09
C LEU A 545 -5.94 3.58 25.47
N ASN A 546 -5.55 2.30 25.51
CA ASN A 546 -5.15 1.63 26.74
C ASN A 546 -3.66 1.89 27.06
N ALA A 547 -3.15 1.34 28.15
CA ALA A 547 -1.75 1.53 28.56
C ALA A 547 -0.74 1.03 27.53
N LYS A 548 -1.01 -0.13 26.90
CA LYS A 548 -0.13 -0.70 25.88
C LYS A 548 -0.08 0.13 24.61
N GLY A 549 -1.24 0.55 24.10
CA GLY A 549 -1.33 1.43 22.95
C GLY A 549 -0.68 2.79 23.21
N ARG A 550 -0.81 3.33 24.44
CA ARG A 550 -0.09 4.55 24.87
C ARG A 550 1.41 4.37 24.75
N ASP A 551 1.94 3.32 25.36
CA ASP A 551 3.39 3.08 25.40
C ASP A 551 3.95 2.89 23.98
N ALA A 552 3.22 2.19 23.11
CA ALA A 552 3.59 2.00 21.72
C ALA A 552 3.61 3.33 20.93
N LEU A 553 2.56 4.16 21.01
CA LEU A 553 2.51 5.44 20.31
C LEU A 553 3.58 6.42 20.81
N LEU A 554 3.80 6.52 22.13
CA LEU A 554 4.87 7.34 22.70
C LEU A 554 6.25 6.86 22.22
N ALA A 555 6.47 5.54 22.16
CA ALA A 555 7.70 4.98 21.63
C ALA A 555 7.89 5.30 20.14
N ALA A 556 6.83 5.28 19.33
CA ALA A 556 6.89 5.68 17.93
C ALA A 556 7.36 7.14 17.78
N PHE A 557 6.75 8.08 18.49
CA PHE A 557 7.18 9.50 18.45
C PHE A 557 8.58 9.71 19.05
N ALA A 558 8.99 8.90 20.03
CA ALA A 558 10.35 8.95 20.55
C ALA A 558 11.40 8.51 19.50
N ILE A 559 11.05 7.55 18.62
CA ILE A 559 11.90 7.17 17.48
C ILE A 559 11.96 8.29 16.46
N ASP A 560 10.82 8.91 16.16
CA ASP A 560 10.76 10.03 15.24
C ASP A 560 11.67 11.18 15.70
N ARG A 561 11.58 11.54 16.99
CA ARG A 561 12.48 12.52 17.61
C ARG A 561 13.95 12.13 17.51
N LYS A 562 14.29 10.86 17.78
CA LYS A 562 15.68 10.38 17.63
C LYS A 562 16.16 10.48 16.20
N ALA A 563 15.28 10.22 15.23
CA ALA A 563 15.59 10.34 13.81
C ALA A 563 15.81 11.80 13.38
N GLU A 564 15.01 12.73 13.92
CA GLU A 564 15.15 14.18 13.68
C GLU A 564 16.47 14.76 14.22
N GLN A 565 17.07 14.09 15.21
CA GLN A 565 18.35 14.49 15.82
C GLN A 565 19.58 13.89 15.13
N LEU A 566 19.41 13.16 14.01
CA LEU A 566 20.54 12.64 13.25
C LEU A 566 21.41 13.80 12.72
N PRO A 567 22.74 13.61 12.58
CA PRO A 567 23.71 14.67 12.26
C PRO A 567 23.66 15.10 10.77
N THR A 568 22.46 15.24 10.22
CA THR A 568 22.18 15.64 8.83
C THR A 568 21.10 16.71 8.83
N GLU A 569 21.09 17.61 7.84
CA GLU A 569 19.96 18.55 7.63
C GLU A 569 18.66 17.85 7.17
N ALA A 570 18.65 16.51 7.09
CA ALA A 570 17.54 15.71 6.63
C ALA A 570 16.56 15.36 7.79
N PRO A 571 15.24 15.29 7.51
CA PRO A 571 14.23 15.08 8.54
C PRO A 571 14.23 13.66 9.12
N GLY A 572 13.59 13.51 10.29
CA GLY A 572 13.24 12.24 10.93
C GLY A 572 12.11 11.49 10.20
N ALA A 573 11.53 10.46 10.83
CA ALA A 573 10.56 9.59 10.17
C ALA A 573 9.26 10.33 9.79
N GLY A 574 8.70 11.12 10.71
CA GLY A 574 7.52 11.94 10.49
C GLY A 574 7.79 13.11 9.55
N GLY A 575 8.95 13.77 9.70
CA GLY A 575 9.36 14.82 8.77
C GLY A 575 9.58 14.29 7.34
N PHE A 576 10.14 13.08 7.19
CA PHE A 576 10.24 12.39 5.91
C PHE A 576 8.85 12.10 5.33
N LEU A 577 7.92 11.58 6.13
CA LEU A 577 6.53 11.33 5.68
C LEU A 577 5.82 12.61 5.26
N LEU A 578 6.00 13.72 5.98
CA LEU A 578 5.49 15.04 5.62
C LEU A 578 6.03 15.51 4.27
N GLN A 579 7.35 15.49 4.12
CA GLN A 579 8.01 15.89 2.89
C GLN A 579 7.57 15.02 1.71
N PHE A 580 7.54 13.71 1.90
CA PHE A 580 7.09 12.75 0.90
C PHE A 580 5.63 13.01 0.50
N ALA A 581 4.72 13.13 1.48
CA ALA A 581 3.29 13.37 1.26
C ALA A 581 3.00 14.68 0.51
N VAL A 582 3.79 15.73 0.74
CA VAL A 582 3.55 17.05 0.13
C VAL A 582 4.33 17.22 -1.18
N ALA A 583 5.63 16.97 -1.18
CA ALA A 583 6.51 17.32 -2.30
C ALA A 583 6.39 16.34 -3.48
N ASP A 584 6.22 15.05 -3.20
CA ASP A 584 6.18 14.01 -4.22
C ASP A 584 4.76 13.57 -4.52
N LEU A 585 4.09 13.15 -3.46
CA LEU A 585 2.80 12.49 -3.51
C LEU A 585 1.70 13.43 -4.03
N GLN A 586 1.52 14.59 -3.39
CA GLN A 586 0.52 15.57 -3.83
C GLN A 586 0.79 16.08 -5.24
N LYS A 587 2.07 16.24 -5.62
CA LYS A 587 2.46 16.67 -6.96
C LYS A 587 2.06 15.64 -8.02
N LEU A 588 2.37 14.35 -7.80
CA LEU A 588 1.98 13.27 -8.71
C LEU A 588 0.45 13.21 -8.89
N LEU A 589 -0.32 13.38 -7.81
CA LEU A 589 -1.78 13.46 -7.90
C LEU A 589 -2.25 14.68 -8.69
N ALA A 590 -1.71 15.87 -8.42
CA ALA A 590 -2.11 17.09 -9.10
C ALA A 590 -1.84 17.00 -10.61
N GLU A 591 -0.65 16.51 -10.99
CA GLU A 591 -0.28 16.28 -12.39
C GLU A 591 -1.17 15.21 -13.04
N GLY A 592 -1.40 14.08 -12.35
CA GLY A 592 -2.26 13.00 -12.84
C GLY A 592 -3.73 13.40 -12.98
N ASN A 593 -4.28 14.17 -12.03
CA ASN A 593 -5.64 14.70 -12.07
C ASN A 593 -5.81 15.74 -13.17
N SER A 594 -4.83 16.63 -13.34
CA SER A 594 -4.79 17.60 -14.44
C SER A 594 -4.79 16.88 -15.79
N LYS A 595 -3.96 15.83 -15.93
CA LYS A 595 -3.92 15.04 -17.14
C LYS A 595 -5.22 14.29 -17.39
N SER A 596 -5.83 13.72 -16.35
CA SER A 596 -7.14 13.07 -16.45
C SER A 596 -8.20 14.05 -16.97
N ALA A 597 -8.25 15.26 -16.41
CA ALA A 597 -9.19 16.31 -16.82
C ALA A 597 -8.97 16.74 -18.28
N GLU A 598 -7.72 16.83 -18.76
CA GLU A 598 -7.40 17.07 -20.16
C GLU A 598 -7.96 15.97 -21.07
N LEU A 599 -7.79 14.71 -20.67
CA LEU A 599 -8.26 13.55 -21.44
C LEU A 599 -9.79 13.46 -21.45
N ASP A 600 -10.47 13.83 -20.37
CA ASP A 600 -11.94 13.78 -20.27
C ASP A 600 -12.64 14.70 -21.27
N GLN A 601 -11.97 15.77 -21.69
CA GLN A 601 -12.47 16.70 -22.72
C GLN A 601 -12.33 16.13 -24.14
N ARG A 602 -11.65 14.98 -24.32
CA ARG A 602 -11.36 14.39 -25.63
C ARG A 602 -11.99 13.01 -25.74
N ALA A 603 -13.09 12.89 -26.46
CA ALA A 603 -13.73 11.59 -26.71
C ALA A 603 -12.80 10.56 -27.38
N SER A 604 -11.83 11.01 -28.19
CA SER A 604 -10.82 10.15 -28.80
C SER A 604 -9.84 9.53 -27.80
N SER A 605 -9.73 10.07 -26.59
CA SER A 605 -8.84 9.55 -25.54
C SER A 605 -9.27 8.17 -25.01
N VAL A 606 -10.54 7.79 -25.19
CA VAL A 606 -11.11 6.55 -24.64
C VAL A 606 -10.32 5.32 -25.09
N PHE A 607 -9.89 5.31 -26.36
CA PHE A 607 -9.25 4.16 -27.00
C PHE A 607 -7.75 4.39 -27.25
N ALA A 608 -7.15 5.32 -26.51
CA ALA A 608 -5.71 5.54 -26.48
C ALA A 608 -4.99 4.27 -25.99
N LEU A 609 -3.95 3.84 -26.73
CA LEU A 609 -3.29 2.54 -26.53
C LEU A 609 -2.02 2.65 -25.68
N GLU A 610 -1.57 3.85 -25.35
CA GLU A 610 -0.39 4.13 -24.54
C GLU A 610 -0.52 3.48 -23.17
N SER A 611 0.53 2.80 -22.71
CA SER A 611 0.50 2.14 -21.40
C SER A 611 0.49 3.18 -20.27
N ASP A 612 1.34 4.21 -20.39
CA ASP A 612 1.32 5.41 -19.56
C ASP A 612 0.88 6.62 -20.40
N ASN A 613 -0.27 7.21 -20.05
CA ASN A 613 -0.84 8.39 -20.71
C ASN A 613 -0.65 9.67 -19.89
N GLY A 614 0.16 9.62 -18.82
CA GLY A 614 0.37 10.68 -17.84
C GLY A 614 -0.78 10.86 -16.85
N ALA A 615 -1.93 10.23 -17.07
CA ALA A 615 -3.01 10.15 -16.09
C ALA A 615 -2.69 8.99 -15.15
N PHE A 616 -2.06 9.34 -14.04
CA PHE A 616 -1.50 8.41 -13.06
C PHE A 616 -2.48 7.31 -12.58
N ASN A 617 -3.75 7.65 -12.34
CA ASN A 617 -4.82 6.70 -11.95
C ASN A 617 -5.32 5.81 -13.08
N GLU A 618 -4.73 5.95 -14.26
CA GLU A 618 -5.13 5.26 -15.48
C GLU A 618 -3.96 4.54 -16.14
N ILE A 619 -2.79 4.42 -15.51
CA ILE A 619 -1.66 3.66 -16.07
C ILE A 619 -2.07 2.18 -16.23
N VAL A 620 -1.89 1.60 -17.42
CA VAL A 620 -2.30 0.22 -17.70
C VAL A 620 -1.56 -0.74 -16.77
N GLY A 621 -2.30 -1.65 -16.13
CA GLY A 621 -1.75 -2.66 -15.21
C GLY A 621 -1.25 -2.11 -13.87
N SER A 622 -1.37 -0.81 -13.59
CA SER A 622 -0.99 -0.23 -12.30
C SER A 622 -2.01 -0.61 -11.21
N HIS A 623 -1.58 -0.67 -9.95
CA HIS A 623 -2.50 -0.91 -8.83
C HIS A 623 -3.55 0.20 -8.75
N SER A 624 -3.19 1.45 -9.01
CA SER A 624 -4.12 2.59 -9.00
C SER A 624 -5.28 2.45 -9.99
N LEU A 625 -5.01 1.91 -11.19
CA LEU A 625 -6.05 1.64 -12.17
C LEU A 625 -6.87 0.39 -11.81
N MET A 626 -6.17 -0.69 -11.41
CA MET A 626 -6.76 -2.02 -11.26
C MET A 626 -7.55 -2.19 -9.97
N SER A 627 -7.15 -1.50 -8.89
CA SER A 627 -7.79 -1.53 -7.58
C SER A 627 -9.24 -1.06 -7.64
N LYS A 628 -10.08 -1.75 -6.88
CA LYS A 628 -11.53 -1.53 -6.77
C LYS A 628 -11.92 -1.40 -5.30
N ASP A 629 -11.06 -0.80 -4.48
CA ASP A 629 -11.21 -0.86 -3.01
C ASP A 629 -11.97 0.36 -2.48
N THR A 630 -12.26 1.35 -3.33
CA THR A 630 -12.89 2.58 -2.90
C THR A 630 -14.22 2.78 -3.62
N LEU A 631 -15.17 3.47 -2.97
CA LEU A 631 -16.47 3.80 -3.58
C LEU A 631 -16.33 4.59 -4.88
N THR A 632 -15.20 5.27 -5.08
CA THR A 632 -14.88 6.04 -6.30
C THR A 632 -14.07 5.24 -7.33
N SER A 633 -13.68 4.00 -7.02
CA SER A 633 -12.93 3.09 -7.91
C SER A 633 -13.82 2.40 -8.96
N VAL A 634 -14.80 3.12 -9.49
CA VAL A 634 -15.63 2.69 -10.63
C VAL A 634 -14.81 2.62 -11.93
N PRO A 635 -15.19 1.75 -12.88
CA PRO A 635 -16.38 0.88 -12.91
C PRO A 635 -16.21 -0.45 -12.13
N PHE A 636 -17.30 -1.23 -11.99
CA PHE A 636 -17.30 -2.60 -11.42
C PHE A 636 -16.90 -2.76 -9.94
N PHE A 637 -16.86 -1.66 -9.16
CA PHE A 637 -16.62 -1.70 -7.71
C PHE A 637 -17.55 -2.68 -6.97
N GLU A 638 -18.86 -2.53 -7.16
CA GLU A 638 -19.86 -3.36 -6.47
C GLU A 638 -19.74 -4.84 -6.85
N ASP A 639 -19.48 -5.14 -8.12
CA ASP A 639 -19.32 -6.50 -8.60
C ASP A 639 -18.09 -7.16 -7.94
N ALA A 640 -16.96 -6.46 -7.82
CA ALA A 640 -15.78 -6.94 -7.11
C ALA A 640 -16.08 -7.21 -5.64
N ARG A 641 -16.77 -6.29 -4.96
CA ARG A 641 -17.19 -6.44 -3.56
C ARG A 641 -18.05 -7.67 -3.33
N VAL A 642 -19.04 -7.90 -4.19
CA VAL A 642 -19.93 -9.08 -4.10
C VAL A 642 -19.13 -10.36 -4.28
N LEU A 643 -18.29 -10.43 -5.31
CA LEU A 643 -17.51 -11.64 -5.62
C LEU A 643 -16.48 -11.96 -4.53
N ALA A 644 -15.75 -10.95 -4.03
CA ALA A 644 -14.82 -11.11 -2.93
C ALA A 644 -15.53 -11.60 -1.65
N SER A 645 -16.68 -11.02 -1.32
CA SER A 645 -17.50 -11.41 -0.15
C SER A 645 -17.95 -12.87 -0.24
N VAL A 646 -18.45 -13.28 -1.41
CA VAL A 646 -18.91 -14.66 -1.64
C VAL A 646 -17.75 -15.64 -1.59
N ALA A 647 -16.62 -15.33 -2.24
CA ALA A 647 -15.46 -16.21 -2.26
C ALA A 647 -14.83 -16.38 -0.87
N SER A 648 -14.58 -15.28 -0.16
CA SER A 648 -13.97 -15.29 1.19
C SER A 648 -14.86 -16.05 2.19
N SER A 649 -16.15 -15.71 2.27
CA SER A 649 -17.10 -16.40 3.15
C SER A 649 -17.29 -17.88 2.79
N THR A 650 -17.20 -18.24 1.50
CA THR A 650 -17.27 -19.63 1.03
C THR A 650 -16.06 -20.43 1.50
N VAL A 651 -14.84 -19.93 1.30
CA VAL A 651 -13.61 -20.59 1.77
C VAL A 651 -13.68 -20.82 3.29
N PHE A 652 -14.08 -19.79 4.04
CA PHE A 652 -14.20 -19.88 5.48
C PHE A 652 -15.27 -20.88 5.93
N THR A 653 -16.45 -20.85 5.32
CA THR A 653 -17.55 -21.77 5.64
C THR A 653 -17.15 -23.23 5.35
N ILE A 654 -16.49 -23.48 4.22
CA ILE A 654 -15.99 -24.80 3.86
C ILE A 654 -14.96 -25.29 4.89
N LEU A 655 -14.01 -24.43 5.29
CA LEU A 655 -12.99 -24.77 6.30
C LEU A 655 -13.65 -25.19 7.61
N LEU A 656 -14.60 -24.39 8.11
CA LEU A 656 -15.31 -24.70 9.35
C LEU A 656 -16.11 -25.99 9.26
N GLN A 657 -16.78 -26.26 8.14
CA GLN A 657 -17.50 -27.53 7.93
C GLN A 657 -16.55 -28.74 7.98
N GLN A 658 -15.36 -28.63 7.38
CA GLN A 658 -14.35 -29.70 7.39
C GLN A 658 -13.74 -29.94 8.76
N ILE A 659 -13.71 -28.94 9.63
CA ILE A 659 -13.18 -29.04 10.99
C ILE A 659 -14.27 -29.50 11.98
N ALA A 660 -15.53 -29.08 11.76
CA ALA A 660 -16.68 -29.41 12.58
C ALA A 660 -17.04 -30.91 12.54
N VAL A 661 -17.03 -31.51 11.35
CA VAL A 661 -17.36 -32.94 11.15
C VAL A 661 -16.26 -33.59 10.30
N PRO A 662 -15.06 -33.80 10.86
CA PRO A 662 -13.92 -34.25 10.09
C PRO A 662 -14.12 -35.69 9.62
N LYS A 663 -13.98 -35.93 8.31
CA LYS A 663 -13.91 -37.27 7.75
C LYS A 663 -12.49 -37.80 7.96
N ALA A 664 -12.33 -38.82 8.80
CA ALA A 664 -11.02 -39.29 9.26
C ALA A 664 -10.06 -39.68 8.11
N ASP A 665 -10.61 -40.28 7.05
CA ASP A 665 -9.91 -40.83 5.90
C ASP A 665 -9.90 -39.90 4.67
N ARG A 666 -10.51 -38.72 4.74
CA ARG A 666 -10.61 -37.78 3.61
C ARG A 666 -10.13 -36.38 3.98
N ARG A 667 -9.63 -35.67 2.98
CA ARG A 667 -9.21 -34.26 3.06
C ARG A 667 -9.75 -33.51 1.86
N LEU A 668 -9.95 -32.21 2.05
CA LEU A 668 -10.30 -31.33 0.97
C LEU A 668 -9.04 -31.03 0.15
N ALA A 669 -9.09 -31.23 -1.17
CA ALA A 669 -8.10 -30.67 -2.07
C ALA A 669 -8.35 -29.15 -2.18
N TRP A 670 -7.76 -28.39 -1.25
CA TRP A 670 -7.88 -26.93 -1.21
C TRP A 670 -7.47 -26.25 -2.53
N GLU A 671 -6.52 -26.84 -3.25
CA GLU A 671 -6.12 -26.38 -4.58
C GLU A 671 -7.28 -26.46 -5.59
N GLU A 672 -8.08 -27.52 -5.59
CA GLU A 672 -9.26 -27.64 -6.46
C GLU A 672 -10.34 -26.62 -6.11
N VAL A 673 -10.57 -26.39 -4.81
CA VAL A 673 -11.53 -25.39 -4.33
C VAL A 673 -11.10 -23.99 -4.73
N LEU A 674 -9.84 -23.64 -4.48
CA LEU A 674 -9.31 -22.33 -4.83
C LEU A 674 -9.23 -22.13 -6.34
N HIS A 675 -8.91 -23.16 -7.14
CA HIS A 675 -8.98 -23.08 -8.60
C HIS A 675 -10.41 -22.95 -9.14
N HIS A 676 -11.43 -23.30 -8.35
CA HIS A 676 -12.81 -23.02 -8.71
C HIS A 676 -13.18 -21.55 -8.51
N LEU A 677 -12.60 -20.91 -7.49
CA LEU A 677 -12.89 -19.52 -7.11
C LEU A 677 -11.98 -18.51 -7.82
N ILE A 678 -10.68 -18.78 -7.85
CA ILE A 678 -9.61 -18.01 -8.48
C ILE A 678 -9.32 -18.62 -9.85
N ARG A 679 -10.04 -18.13 -10.86
CA ARG A 679 -9.97 -18.65 -12.23
C ARG A 679 -10.23 -17.58 -13.26
N PHE A 680 -9.86 -17.87 -14.50
CA PHE A 680 -10.37 -17.14 -15.64
C PHE A 680 -11.89 -17.36 -15.78
N PRO A 681 -12.69 -16.32 -16.01
CA PRO A 681 -14.15 -16.42 -15.98
C PRO A 681 -14.70 -17.25 -17.15
N PRO A 682 -15.62 -18.20 -16.87
CA PRO A 682 -16.24 -19.02 -17.90
C PRO A 682 -17.10 -18.19 -18.86
N SER A 683 -17.20 -18.64 -20.12
CA SER A 683 -18.05 -18.01 -21.16
C SER A 683 -19.53 -18.14 -20.84
N ASN A 684 -19.94 -19.28 -20.29
CA ASN A 684 -21.33 -19.59 -19.96
C ASN A 684 -21.48 -19.93 -18.48
N GLY A 685 -22.17 -19.07 -17.73
CA GLY A 685 -22.50 -19.31 -16.32
C GLY A 685 -21.35 -19.02 -15.34
N GLY A 686 -21.16 -19.92 -14.38
CA GLY A 686 -20.26 -19.72 -13.24
C GLY A 686 -21.00 -19.34 -11.96
N TRP A 687 -20.33 -19.51 -10.81
CA TRP A 687 -20.85 -19.07 -9.52
C TRP A 687 -20.87 -17.54 -9.46
N GLU A 688 -19.90 -16.91 -10.14
CA GLU A 688 -19.71 -15.48 -10.21
C GLU A 688 -20.96 -14.79 -10.77
N ARG A 689 -21.48 -15.29 -11.90
CA ARG A 689 -22.68 -14.74 -12.53
C ARG A 689 -23.93 -14.99 -11.72
N ARG A 690 -24.07 -16.17 -11.11
CA ARG A 690 -25.21 -16.47 -10.23
C ARG A 690 -25.20 -15.55 -9.02
N ALA A 691 -24.03 -15.30 -8.44
CA ALA A 691 -23.88 -14.39 -7.32
C ALA A 691 -24.32 -12.96 -7.68
N LEU A 692 -23.82 -12.42 -8.80
CA LEU A 692 -24.21 -11.09 -9.27
C LEU A 692 -25.70 -11.00 -9.66
N ALA A 693 -26.26 -12.06 -10.26
CA ALA A 693 -27.68 -12.11 -10.61
C ALA A 693 -28.60 -12.15 -9.38
N GLN A 694 -28.20 -12.82 -8.29
CA GLN A 694 -28.94 -12.79 -7.03
C GLN A 694 -28.79 -11.44 -6.30
N TYR A 695 -27.62 -10.80 -6.41
CA TYR A 695 -27.39 -9.49 -5.82
C TYR A 695 -28.22 -8.36 -6.47
N ALA A 696 -28.36 -8.37 -7.80
CA ALA A 696 -28.91 -7.24 -8.54
C ALA A 696 -30.34 -6.78 -8.11
N PRO A 697 -31.32 -7.68 -7.84
CA PRO A 697 -32.68 -7.26 -7.49
C PRO A 697 -32.82 -6.72 -6.05
N GLU A 698 -32.16 -7.37 -5.09
CA GLU A 698 -32.37 -7.09 -3.65
C GLU A 698 -31.20 -6.31 -3.00
N ARG A 699 -30.10 -6.11 -3.73
CA ARG A 699 -28.82 -5.57 -3.21
C ARG A 699 -28.29 -6.35 -2.01
N LYS A 700 -28.62 -7.65 -1.94
CA LYS A 700 -28.19 -8.57 -0.89
C LYS A 700 -27.13 -9.53 -1.43
N ILE A 701 -25.96 -9.56 -0.80
CA ILE A 701 -24.89 -10.48 -1.21
C ILE A 701 -25.34 -11.91 -0.86
N PRO A 702 -25.28 -12.85 -1.82
CA PRO A 702 -25.69 -14.23 -1.59
C PRO A 702 -24.69 -14.96 -0.68
N ARG A 703 -25.19 -15.89 0.11
CA ARG A 703 -24.41 -16.68 1.05
C ARG A 703 -23.97 -17.99 0.40
N TYR A 704 -23.03 -18.68 1.04
CA TYR A 704 -22.63 -20.05 0.67
C TYR A 704 -23.83 -20.98 0.39
N ALA A 705 -24.85 -20.96 1.26
CA ALA A 705 -26.03 -21.82 1.14
C ALA A 705 -26.95 -21.46 -0.04
N ASP A 706 -26.86 -20.23 -0.55
CA ASP A 706 -27.69 -19.74 -1.65
C ASP A 706 -27.10 -20.15 -3.04
N LEU A 707 -25.91 -20.78 -3.04
CA LEU A 707 -25.14 -21.21 -4.22
C LEU A 707 -24.79 -22.71 -4.14
N PRO A 708 -25.72 -23.62 -4.54
CA PRO A 708 -25.60 -25.07 -4.31
C PRO A 708 -24.43 -25.75 -5.05
N GLU A 709 -23.83 -25.09 -6.05
CA GLU A 709 -22.58 -25.53 -6.66
C GLU A 709 -21.41 -25.62 -5.68
N PHE A 710 -21.39 -24.83 -4.61
CA PHE A 710 -20.29 -24.88 -3.64
C PHE A 710 -20.37 -26.13 -2.77
N ALA A 711 -21.57 -26.60 -2.43
CA ALA A 711 -21.74 -27.90 -1.79
C ALA A 711 -21.23 -29.04 -2.70
N ARG A 712 -21.58 -29.01 -3.99
CA ARG A 712 -21.08 -29.97 -4.98
C ARG A 712 -19.57 -29.91 -5.16
N LEU A 713 -18.99 -28.70 -5.15
CA LEU A 713 -17.54 -28.49 -5.20
C LEU A 713 -16.86 -29.20 -4.03
N VAL A 714 -17.36 -28.98 -2.81
CA VAL A 714 -16.84 -29.66 -1.61
C VAL A 714 -16.91 -31.17 -1.79
N ASP A 715 -18.06 -31.72 -2.18
CA ASP A 715 -18.21 -33.17 -2.38
C ASP A 715 -17.22 -33.73 -3.40
N SER A 716 -16.98 -32.99 -4.50
CA SER A 716 -16.03 -33.39 -5.54
C SER A 716 -14.56 -33.27 -5.13
N ALA A 717 -14.23 -32.28 -4.30
CA ALA A 717 -12.87 -31.99 -3.85
C ALA A 717 -12.46 -32.83 -2.61
N MET A 718 -13.36 -33.67 -2.08
CA MET A 718 -13.05 -34.57 -0.98
C MET A 718 -12.34 -35.82 -1.48
N HIS A 719 -11.03 -35.87 -1.29
CA HIS A 719 -10.20 -37.01 -1.71
C HIS A 719 -9.77 -37.87 -0.52
N PRO A 720 -9.51 -39.17 -0.72
CA PRO A 720 -8.84 -39.98 0.30
C PRO A 720 -7.51 -39.31 0.70
N VAL A 721 -7.18 -39.36 2.00
CA VAL A 721 -5.87 -38.91 2.49
C VAL A 721 -4.80 -39.71 1.74
N SER A 722 -4.10 -39.07 0.81
CA SER A 722 -3.02 -39.73 0.09
C SER A 722 -1.82 -39.88 1.03
N LYS A 723 -1.12 -41.02 0.95
CA LYS A 723 0.21 -41.18 1.58
C LYS A 723 1.30 -40.48 0.78
N GLN A 724 0.97 -39.46 -0.01
CA GLN A 724 2.00 -38.77 -0.78
C GLN A 724 3.02 -38.17 0.18
N PRO A 725 4.32 -38.35 -0.11
CA PRO A 725 5.36 -37.76 0.72
C PRO A 725 5.13 -36.25 0.76
N LYS A 726 5.15 -35.67 1.98
CA LYS A 726 5.15 -34.23 2.12
C LYS A 726 6.28 -33.67 1.24
N PRO A 727 6.03 -32.64 0.43
CA PRO A 727 7.08 -32.04 -0.38
C PRO A 727 8.25 -31.65 0.54
N SER A 728 9.47 -31.78 0.04
CA SER A 728 10.68 -31.50 0.82
C SER A 728 10.79 -30.04 1.26
N GLN A 729 9.99 -29.14 0.65
CA GLN A 729 9.92 -27.72 0.96
C GLN A 729 8.46 -27.24 0.84
N SER A 730 8.00 -26.43 1.81
CA SER A 730 6.70 -25.76 1.76
C SER A 730 6.66 -24.69 0.67
N LYS A 731 5.48 -24.40 0.14
CA LYS A 731 5.28 -23.34 -0.84
C LYS A 731 5.60 -21.97 -0.24
N ARG A 732 5.23 -21.74 1.01
CA ARG A 732 5.65 -20.56 1.78
C ARG A 732 7.17 -20.42 1.76
N ALA A 733 7.92 -21.47 2.06
CA ALA A 733 9.38 -21.42 2.04
C ALA A 733 9.98 -21.22 0.64
N ASP A 734 9.38 -21.78 -0.43
CA ASP A 734 9.78 -21.48 -1.83
C ASP A 734 9.60 -19.99 -2.15
N LEU A 735 8.47 -19.40 -1.76
CA LEU A 735 8.20 -17.98 -2.00
C LEU A 735 9.11 -17.08 -1.17
N GLU A 736 9.33 -17.39 0.11
CA GLU A 736 10.28 -16.67 0.95
C GLU A 736 11.68 -16.70 0.36
N GLU A 737 12.15 -17.85 -0.15
CA GLU A 737 13.47 -17.97 -0.77
C GLU A 737 13.57 -17.18 -2.08
N ARG A 738 12.50 -17.16 -2.90
CA ARG A 738 12.45 -16.28 -4.09
C ARG A 738 12.56 -14.81 -3.71
N TYR A 739 11.84 -14.40 -2.67
CA TYR A 739 11.85 -13.03 -2.21
C TYR A 739 13.22 -12.64 -1.64
N ARG A 740 13.86 -13.52 -0.87
CA ARG A 740 15.24 -13.30 -0.38
C ARG A 740 16.23 -13.14 -1.53
N ARG A 741 16.12 -13.97 -2.57
CA ARG A 741 16.95 -13.82 -3.78
C ARG A 741 16.72 -12.50 -4.49
N LEU A 742 15.47 -12.04 -4.56
CA LEU A 742 15.16 -10.73 -5.11
C LEU A 742 15.79 -9.62 -4.27
N GLU A 743 15.62 -9.62 -2.95
CA GLU A 743 16.23 -8.64 -2.05
C GLU A 743 17.76 -8.58 -2.22
N THR A 744 18.40 -9.75 -2.34
CA THR A 744 19.84 -9.93 -2.61
C THR A 744 20.25 -9.44 -4.00
N GLU A 745 19.40 -9.62 -5.02
CA GLU A 745 19.62 -9.07 -6.35
C GLU A 745 19.53 -7.54 -6.31
N LEU A 746 18.56 -7.01 -5.57
CA LEU A 746 18.27 -5.60 -5.45
C LEU A 746 19.35 -4.83 -4.70
N SER A 747 19.92 -5.41 -3.64
CA SER A 747 21.02 -4.81 -2.86
C SER A 747 22.29 -4.58 -3.69
N ARG A 748 22.47 -5.31 -4.81
CA ARG A 748 23.61 -5.16 -5.72
C ARG A 748 23.49 -3.97 -6.66
N TYR A 749 22.28 -3.48 -6.90
CA TYR A 749 22.09 -2.21 -7.58
C TYR A 749 22.44 -1.09 -6.60
N ARG A 750 23.75 -0.88 -6.41
CA ARG A 750 24.30 0.22 -5.64
C ARG A 750 23.60 1.52 -6.05
N TYR A 751 23.20 2.29 -5.05
CA TYR A 751 23.09 3.74 -5.19
C TYR A 751 24.50 4.23 -5.56
N PRO A 752 24.64 5.07 -6.62
CA PRO A 752 25.94 5.44 -7.19
C PRO A 752 26.95 5.86 -6.15
#